data_AF-A0A849TQE9-F1
#
_entry.id   AF-A0A849TQE9-F1
#
_cell.length_a   1.000
_cell.length_b   1.000
_cell.length_c   1.000
_cell.angle_alpha   90.00
_cell.angle_beta   90.00
_cell.angle_gamma   90.00
#
_symmetry.space_group_name_H-M   'P 1'
#
loop_
_entity.id
_entity.type
_entity.pdbx_description
1 polymer ?
#
loop_
_entity_poly.entity_id
_entity_poly.type
_entity_poly.pdbx_seq_one_letter_code
_entity_poly.pdbx_strand_id
1 'polypeptide(L)'
;MGLFDESDKHAAAPIKPRPHDRDTPSLGLSWGTGPVANWMTGSQPRSNEASTTYKPSTPIKMAGIRQRLINKRIPRTLIALPLAAFGIALLLLGIAMIVTTIAVPNPMALRKDEPTPTIRILAADGSLLIERGQPYDYIPVDLLPQHTVNAIVATEDHRFFLHWGLDPWGLFRAAFANLRAGRYAQGGSTLTQQLAKNLFLSSERRLSRKIEELYLALWLELRLSKADILELYINRVYFGGGAYGIEAAAQRYFGKSARNLNLTESAVLAGLLKAPSKFSPLSSPTLARNRAKTVINRMHLAGYLSAVEETAAIATEITFTDVNPTREITGIEFAIDHVLERLPTLQGSHAKAIIVETTIDATLQRSAQRTVSAIVTTEADVSQASQASMILMEPTGAIVALVGGANYSDSQFNRAIKAKRQPGSTFKPFVYLTSLEAGMRPDSAVYDLPITINGYSPRNDDGSFKGAMTMRQALANSVNSVAVRLMLDAGIKKTVATANRLGIKSELREGPSLALGTSEVTLVELTSAYGVLASGGLALEPHVIRSVKTSSGEILYQRPIDIRKQVVKPDDVGAMNDMLNATLVSGTGRRAAIARHPAAGKTGTSQDFRDAWFIGYTAHYVAGVWFGNDNGRPMNRIVGGNLPARVWRDVMIPAHSNRTPKSLPGTETAQLPRDSKDGVSHTENDPIAHLMKADQTPFKSNHPIHNDRNNPVAMNPSVERLAAPSKTSQDKQIDKNFLGKVLGGLPATSGPIVTEAAMVTANETIKPRVNAQVTQEQAPQARAGFNPRALREALGQSPTDDSIGETQRLPKIQQPPGMMGLGLPR
;
A
#
# COMPACT_ATOMS: atom_id res chain seq x y z
N MET A 1 16.39 7.64 -28.13
CA MET A 1 16.03 8.71 -29.10
C MET A 1 15.45 9.87 -28.32
N GLY A 2 15.75 11.10 -28.73
CA GLY A 2 15.20 12.33 -28.13
C GLY A 2 14.34 13.10 -29.13
N LEU A 3 14.03 14.36 -28.78
CA LEU A 3 13.12 15.28 -29.47
C LEU A 3 11.63 14.87 -29.38
N PHE A 4 10.91 15.54 -28.47
CA PHE A 4 9.80 16.40 -28.85
C PHE A 4 9.71 17.54 -27.82
N ASP A 5 9.95 18.76 -28.28
CA ASP A 5 9.59 20.00 -27.60
C ASP A 5 8.49 20.64 -28.44
N GLU A 6 7.34 20.93 -27.83
CA GLU A 6 6.26 21.63 -28.52
C GLU A 6 5.37 22.36 -27.50
N SER A 7 5.58 23.67 -27.40
CA SER A 7 4.72 24.56 -26.63
C SER A 7 3.66 25.18 -27.54
N ASP A 8 2.37 24.86 -27.37
CA ASP A 8 1.39 25.94 -27.48
C ASP A 8 0.07 25.84 -26.68
N LYS A 9 -0.57 27.00 -26.59
CA LYS A 9 -1.65 27.42 -25.70
C LYS A 9 -3.00 26.78 -26.07
N HIS A 10 -3.73 26.30 -25.06
CA HIS A 10 -5.20 26.37 -25.07
C HIS A 10 -5.73 26.87 -23.72
N ALA A 11 -6.54 27.93 -23.76
CA ALA A 11 -7.10 28.57 -22.57
C ALA A 11 -8.41 27.90 -22.13
N ALA A 12 -8.48 27.53 -20.84
CA ALA A 12 -9.71 27.03 -20.22
C ALA A 12 -10.55 28.18 -19.64
N ALA A 13 -11.79 28.34 -20.12
CA ALA A 13 -12.72 29.35 -19.58
C ALA A 13 -13.37 28.88 -18.26
N PRO A 14 -13.60 29.77 -17.28
CA PRO A 14 -14.08 29.38 -15.95
C PRO A 14 -15.59 29.11 -15.91
N ILE A 15 -15.98 27.99 -15.31
CA ILE A 15 -17.38 27.65 -15.01
C ILE A 15 -17.83 28.41 -13.76
N LYS A 16 -18.86 29.25 -13.88
CA LYS A 16 -19.53 29.89 -12.73
C LYS A 16 -20.55 28.97 -12.05
N PRO A 17 -20.71 29.04 -10.72
CA PRO A 17 -21.71 28.26 -9.98
C PRO A 17 -23.14 28.79 -10.19
N ARG A 18 -24.13 27.98 -9.82
CA ARG A 18 -25.52 28.39 -9.54
C ARG A 18 -25.93 27.87 -8.15
N PRO A 19 -26.87 28.53 -7.45
CA PRO A 19 -27.07 28.33 -6.02
C PRO A 19 -27.94 27.11 -5.68
N HIS A 20 -27.89 26.71 -4.41
CA HIS A 20 -28.92 25.90 -3.78
C HIS A 20 -30.23 26.68 -3.65
N ASP A 21 -31.34 25.94 -3.65
CA ASP A 21 -32.36 26.16 -2.62
C ASP A 21 -32.81 24.81 -2.02
N ARG A 22 -33.63 24.84 -0.97
CA ARG A 22 -33.98 23.65 -0.16
C ARG A 22 -35.44 23.23 -0.34
N ASP A 23 -35.73 21.94 -0.14
CA ASP A 23 -36.58 21.44 0.97
C ASP A 23 -37.11 20.01 0.71
N THR A 24 -36.68 19.06 1.55
CA THR A 24 -37.33 17.74 1.73
C THR A 24 -37.13 17.29 3.18
N PRO A 25 -38.18 17.10 3.99
CA PRO A 25 -38.05 16.60 5.36
C PRO A 25 -37.82 15.09 5.43
N SER A 26 -37.30 14.64 6.57
CA SER A 26 -37.05 13.23 6.90
C SER A 26 -38.32 12.48 7.32
N LEU A 27 -38.38 11.17 7.02
CA LEU A 27 -38.83 10.05 7.87
C LEU A 27 -38.70 8.75 7.02
N GLY A 28 -38.40 7.56 7.54
CA GLY A 28 -38.28 7.14 8.93
C GLY A 28 -39.39 6.16 9.30
N LEU A 29 -39.22 4.88 8.96
CA LEU A 29 -40.21 3.82 9.19
C LEU A 29 -39.57 2.61 9.89
N SER A 30 -40.17 2.20 10.99
CA SER A 30 -39.84 1.02 11.80
C SER A 30 -40.89 -0.08 11.67
N TRP A 31 -40.70 -1.20 12.36
CA TRP A 31 -41.47 -2.44 12.21
C TRP A 31 -42.65 -2.59 13.18
N GLY A 32 -43.63 -3.41 12.78
CA GLY A 32 -44.71 -3.97 13.63
C GLY A 32 -46.01 -3.15 13.64
N THR A 33 -47.20 -3.72 13.85
CA THR A 33 -47.60 -5.13 14.09
C THR A 33 -49.05 -5.36 13.63
N GLY A 34 -49.49 -6.62 13.45
CA GLY A 34 -50.93 -6.97 13.37
C GLY A 34 -51.33 -7.89 12.19
N PRO A 35 -52.42 -8.69 12.31
CA PRO A 35 -52.46 -10.00 11.63
C PRO A 35 -53.79 -10.35 10.91
N VAL A 36 -53.96 -11.65 10.64
CA VAL A 36 -55.14 -12.41 10.16
C VAL A 36 -55.21 -12.64 8.65
N ALA A 37 -55.62 -13.85 8.27
CA ALA A 37 -55.76 -14.37 6.92
C ALA A 37 -57.07 -15.17 6.80
N ASN A 38 -57.62 -15.33 5.58
CA ASN A 38 -57.94 -16.65 5.01
C ASN A 38 -58.63 -16.61 3.64
N TRP A 39 -58.27 -17.61 2.81
CA TRP A 39 -59.11 -18.25 1.78
C TRP A 39 -59.47 -17.36 0.56
N MET A 40 -59.98 -17.88 -0.57
CA MET A 40 -60.59 -19.20 -0.84
C MET A 40 -60.26 -19.70 -2.26
N THR A 41 -60.28 -21.02 -2.49
CA THR A 41 -60.00 -21.63 -3.80
C THR A 41 -61.15 -22.51 -4.31
N GLY A 42 -61.60 -22.23 -5.54
CA GLY A 42 -62.14 -23.22 -6.47
C GLY A 42 -63.64 -23.60 -6.37
N SER A 43 -64.34 -23.52 -7.50
CA SER A 43 -65.17 -24.61 -8.06
C SER A 43 -65.87 -24.21 -9.37
N GLN A 44 -66.17 -25.23 -10.17
CA GLN A 44 -67.10 -25.26 -11.32
C GLN A 44 -68.26 -26.21 -10.90
N PRO A 45 -69.42 -26.34 -11.59
CA PRO A 45 -69.71 -25.93 -12.99
C PRO A 45 -71.13 -25.36 -13.26
N ARG A 46 -71.48 -25.27 -14.56
CA ARG A 46 -72.80 -25.55 -15.19
C ARG A 46 -73.91 -24.47 -15.33
N SER A 47 -73.99 -23.99 -16.59
CA SER A 47 -75.14 -24.05 -17.53
C SER A 47 -76.38 -23.13 -17.40
N ASN A 48 -77.02 -22.96 -18.57
CA ASN A 48 -78.20 -22.17 -18.93
C ASN A 48 -77.95 -20.65 -19.09
N GLU A 49 -78.49 -19.93 -20.09
CA GLU A 49 -79.46 -20.32 -21.14
C GLU A 49 -79.38 -19.48 -22.43
N ALA A 50 -80.07 -19.97 -23.49
CA ALA A 50 -80.60 -19.26 -24.67
C ALA A 50 -79.75 -18.25 -25.49
N SER A 51 -79.45 -18.67 -26.73
CA SER A 51 -79.44 -17.93 -28.02
C SER A 51 -79.89 -16.44 -28.05
N THR A 52 -79.26 -15.56 -28.84
CA THR A 52 -79.56 -15.49 -30.30
C THR A 52 -78.53 -14.78 -31.21
N THR A 53 -78.63 -15.14 -32.49
CA THR A 53 -78.06 -14.58 -33.73
C THR A 53 -78.60 -13.15 -34.07
N TYR A 54 -78.03 -12.29 -34.94
CA TYR A 54 -76.83 -12.28 -35.81
C TYR A 54 -76.65 -10.92 -36.55
N LYS A 55 -75.45 -10.69 -37.11
CA LYS A 55 -75.06 -9.77 -38.23
C LYS A 55 -74.62 -8.30 -37.92
N PRO A 56 -73.55 -7.78 -38.59
CA PRO A 56 -73.01 -6.41 -38.36
C PRO A 56 -73.09 -5.46 -39.60
N SER A 57 -72.76 -4.18 -39.40
CA SER A 57 -72.37 -3.23 -40.47
C SER A 57 -71.43 -2.11 -39.93
N THR A 58 -70.15 -2.13 -40.31
CA THR A 58 -69.41 -1.20 -41.22
C THR A 58 -68.86 0.12 -40.62
N PRO A 59 -67.67 0.62 -41.07
CA PRO A 59 -66.89 1.63 -40.32
C PRO A 59 -66.86 3.05 -40.95
N ILE A 60 -66.55 4.07 -40.15
CA ILE A 60 -66.30 5.45 -40.64
C ILE A 60 -65.00 6.07 -40.09
N LYS A 61 -64.05 6.22 -41.02
CA LYS A 61 -63.06 7.31 -41.20
C LYS A 61 -62.75 8.25 -40.01
N MET A 62 -61.50 8.23 -39.55
CA MET A 62 -60.85 9.40 -38.94
C MET A 62 -60.32 10.35 -40.03
N ALA A 63 -60.52 11.66 -39.86
CA ALA A 63 -59.94 12.69 -40.73
C ALA A 63 -58.55 13.12 -40.23
N GLY A 64 -57.67 13.54 -41.15
CA GLY A 64 -56.25 13.78 -40.84
C GLY A 64 -55.91 15.21 -40.41
N ILE A 65 -54.90 15.35 -39.55
CA ILE A 65 -54.16 16.59 -39.31
C ILE A 65 -52.85 16.54 -40.12
N ARG A 66 -52.52 17.64 -40.82
CA ARG A 66 -51.43 17.67 -41.81
C ARG A 66 -50.02 17.64 -41.21
N GLN A 67 -49.09 17.07 -41.98
CA GLN A 67 -47.67 16.99 -41.65
C GLN A 67 -47.00 18.38 -41.59
N ARG A 68 -46.27 18.65 -40.50
CA ARG A 68 -45.14 19.60 -40.47
C ARG A 68 -43.96 19.06 -39.65
N LEU A 69 -43.64 17.77 -39.82
CA LEU A 69 -42.35 17.25 -39.36
C LEU A 69 -41.25 17.69 -40.34
N ILE A 70 -40.38 18.58 -39.87
CA ILE A 70 -39.28 19.15 -40.64
C ILE A 70 -38.27 18.03 -40.94
N ASN A 71 -38.16 17.63 -42.21
CA ASN A 71 -37.18 16.64 -42.66
C ASN A 71 -35.77 17.25 -42.72
N LYS A 72 -35.22 17.60 -41.54
CA LYS A 72 -33.81 17.97 -41.35
C LYS A 72 -32.94 16.74 -41.62
N ARG A 73 -32.67 16.47 -42.90
CA ARG A 73 -31.55 15.63 -43.32
C ARG A 73 -30.32 16.14 -42.58
N ILE A 74 -29.72 15.30 -41.72
CA ILE A 74 -28.41 15.58 -41.14
C ILE A 74 -27.46 15.82 -42.34
N PRO A 75 -26.85 17.01 -42.48
CA PRO A 75 -26.02 17.30 -43.63
C PRO A 75 -24.88 16.29 -43.67
N ARG A 76 -24.69 15.63 -44.81
CA ARG A 76 -23.77 14.48 -44.95
C ARG A 76 -22.35 14.79 -44.48
N THR A 77 -21.94 16.06 -44.53
CA THR A 77 -20.68 16.57 -43.98
C THR A 77 -20.48 16.31 -42.48
N LEU A 78 -21.53 16.40 -41.65
CA LEU A 78 -21.43 16.12 -40.20
C LEU A 78 -21.19 14.64 -39.87
N ILE A 79 -21.43 13.73 -40.82
CA ILE A 79 -21.15 12.29 -40.70
C ILE A 79 -19.86 11.95 -41.46
N ALA A 80 -19.60 12.59 -42.61
CA ALA A 80 -18.41 12.37 -43.42
C ALA A 80 -17.11 12.85 -42.75
N LEU A 81 -17.12 13.99 -42.04
CA LEU A 81 -15.94 14.48 -41.31
C LEU A 81 -15.43 13.48 -40.24
N PRO A 82 -16.25 12.99 -39.30
CA PRO A 82 -15.78 11.98 -38.34
C PRO A 82 -15.44 10.63 -39.00
N LEU A 83 -16.11 10.23 -40.10
CA LEU A 83 -15.71 9.04 -40.87
C LEU A 83 -14.33 9.21 -41.53
N ALA A 84 -14.05 10.38 -42.12
CA ALA A 84 -12.76 10.68 -42.74
C ALA A 84 -11.64 10.74 -41.68
N ALA A 85 -11.88 11.39 -40.55
CA ALA A 85 -10.94 11.41 -39.42
C ALA A 85 -10.68 9.99 -38.87
N PHE A 86 -11.70 9.15 -38.77
CA PHE A 86 -11.56 7.75 -38.36
C PHE A 86 -10.79 6.92 -39.40
N GLY A 87 -11.05 7.13 -40.70
CA GLY A 87 -10.29 6.50 -41.79
C GLY A 87 -8.82 6.90 -41.79
N ILE A 88 -8.50 8.17 -41.56
CA ILE A 88 -7.13 8.67 -41.41
C ILE A 88 -6.48 8.08 -40.15
N ALA A 89 -7.19 7.98 -39.02
CA ALA A 89 -6.68 7.35 -37.81
C ALA A 89 -6.38 5.86 -38.00
N LEU A 90 -7.23 5.12 -38.74
CA LEU A 90 -6.97 3.73 -39.11
C LEU A 90 -5.78 3.60 -40.08
N LEU A 91 -5.64 4.53 -41.04
CA LEU A 91 -4.50 4.55 -41.96
C LEU A 91 -3.19 4.80 -41.21
N LEU A 92 -3.15 5.79 -40.31
CA LEU A 92 -1.99 6.09 -39.46
C LEU A 92 -1.66 4.94 -38.51
N LEU A 93 -2.67 4.29 -37.92
CA LEU A 93 -2.50 3.08 -37.12
C LEU A 93 -1.91 1.93 -37.96
N GLY A 94 -2.38 1.74 -39.20
CA GLY A 94 -1.85 0.75 -40.14
C GLY A 94 -0.40 1.03 -40.55
N ILE A 95 -0.07 2.29 -40.84
CA ILE A 95 1.32 2.72 -41.13
C ILE A 95 2.21 2.49 -39.90
N ALA A 96 1.77 2.89 -38.71
CA ALA A 96 2.51 2.66 -37.47
C ALA A 96 2.71 1.15 -37.19
N MET A 97 1.71 0.31 -37.47
CA MET A 97 1.83 -1.15 -37.39
C MET A 97 2.85 -1.70 -38.39
N ILE A 98 2.84 -1.24 -39.64
CA ILE A 98 3.81 -1.68 -40.66
C ILE A 98 5.23 -1.27 -40.26
N VAL A 99 5.42 -0.01 -39.83
CA VAL A 99 6.73 0.52 -39.42
C VAL A 99 7.31 -0.25 -38.22
N THR A 100 6.54 -0.50 -37.16
CA THR A 100 7.03 -1.29 -36.02
C THR A 100 7.12 -2.78 -36.32
N THR A 101 6.30 -3.32 -37.23
CA THR A 101 6.46 -4.69 -37.72
C THR A 101 7.81 -4.85 -38.41
N ILE A 102 8.26 -3.87 -39.19
CA ILE A 102 9.58 -3.88 -39.85
C ILE A 102 10.71 -3.59 -38.84
N ALA A 103 10.53 -2.65 -37.92
CA ALA A 103 11.58 -2.18 -37.02
C ALA A 103 11.79 -3.02 -35.74
N VAL A 104 10.78 -3.76 -35.28
CA VAL A 104 10.85 -4.58 -34.05
C VAL A 104 11.13 -6.05 -34.42
N PRO A 105 12.09 -6.72 -33.75
CA PRO A 105 12.37 -8.14 -33.95
C PRO A 105 11.13 -9.05 -33.80
N ASN A 106 11.19 -10.22 -34.44
CA ASN A 106 10.11 -11.21 -34.39
C ASN A 106 9.79 -11.60 -32.92
N PRO A 107 8.54 -11.48 -32.43
CA PRO A 107 8.19 -11.88 -31.06
C PRO A 107 8.40 -13.36 -30.74
N MET A 108 8.57 -14.24 -31.73
CA MET A 108 9.07 -15.62 -31.50
C MET A 108 10.49 -15.66 -30.93
N ALA A 109 11.28 -14.58 -31.03
CA ALA A 109 12.54 -14.44 -30.33
C ALA A 109 12.33 -14.57 -28.81
N LEU A 110 11.20 -14.12 -28.26
CA LEU A 110 10.84 -14.26 -26.84
C LEU A 110 10.59 -15.72 -26.39
N ARG A 111 10.69 -16.70 -27.30
CA ARG A 111 10.72 -18.16 -27.04
C ARG A 111 12.17 -18.71 -26.96
N LYS A 112 13.17 -17.94 -27.40
CA LYS A 112 14.60 -18.28 -27.45
C LYS A 112 15.49 -17.35 -26.62
N ASP A 113 15.07 -16.10 -26.41
CA ASP A 113 15.65 -15.19 -25.43
C ASP A 113 15.60 -15.89 -24.05
N GLU A 114 16.70 -15.78 -23.32
CA GLU A 114 17.12 -16.76 -22.31
C GLU A 114 16.07 -17.10 -21.24
N PRO A 115 16.06 -18.34 -20.70
CA PRO A 115 15.13 -18.76 -19.66
C PRO A 115 15.12 -17.75 -18.51
N THR A 116 13.93 -17.19 -18.22
CA THR A 116 13.73 -16.04 -17.32
C THR A 116 14.56 -16.20 -16.05
N PRO A 117 15.62 -15.39 -15.88
CA PRO A 117 16.75 -15.78 -15.04
C PRO A 117 16.33 -15.93 -13.58
N THR A 118 16.73 -17.02 -12.95
CA THR A 118 16.23 -17.40 -11.62
C THR A 118 16.70 -16.41 -10.56
N ILE A 119 15.79 -15.53 -10.13
CA ILE A 119 15.99 -14.51 -9.10
C ILE A 119 15.82 -15.16 -7.72
N ARG A 120 16.94 -15.40 -7.05
CA ARG A 120 17.03 -15.92 -5.68
C ARG A 120 17.13 -14.72 -4.74
N ILE A 121 16.09 -14.46 -3.95
CA ILE A 121 16.05 -13.31 -3.04
C ILE A 121 16.36 -13.79 -1.63
N LEU A 122 17.43 -13.24 -1.04
CA LEU A 122 17.98 -13.63 0.24
C LEU A 122 17.65 -12.61 1.33
N ALA A 123 17.42 -13.12 2.54
CA ALA A 123 17.24 -12.34 3.76
C ALA A 123 18.55 -11.70 4.23
N ALA A 124 18.47 -10.93 5.32
CA ALA A 124 19.60 -10.22 5.88
C ALA A 124 20.77 -11.12 6.30
N ASP A 125 20.46 -12.36 6.71
CA ASP A 125 21.38 -13.43 7.13
C ASP A 125 21.86 -14.34 5.97
N GLY A 126 21.39 -14.10 4.73
CA GLY A 126 21.68 -14.92 3.56
C GLY A 126 20.74 -16.13 3.37
N SER A 127 19.75 -16.34 4.24
CA SER A 127 18.73 -17.39 4.06
C SER A 127 17.81 -17.07 2.87
N LEU A 128 17.30 -18.10 2.17
CA LEU A 128 16.46 -17.92 0.99
C LEU A 128 15.02 -17.53 1.39
N LEU A 129 14.61 -16.29 1.08
CA LEU A 129 13.22 -15.84 1.26
C LEU A 129 12.31 -16.44 0.19
N ILE A 130 12.72 -16.32 -1.08
CA ILE A 130 11.97 -16.81 -2.23
C ILE A 130 12.90 -16.97 -3.43
N GLU A 131 12.51 -17.89 -4.32
CA GLU A 131 13.09 -18.05 -5.66
C GLU A 131 11.97 -17.78 -6.68
N ARG A 132 12.21 -16.89 -7.65
CA ARG A 132 11.30 -16.59 -8.77
C ARG A 132 12.02 -16.75 -10.10
N GLY A 133 11.35 -17.26 -11.12
CA GLY A 133 11.95 -17.65 -12.39
C GLY A 133 11.55 -19.08 -12.75
N GLN A 134 12.02 -19.59 -13.88
CA GLN A 134 11.76 -20.96 -14.30
C GLN A 134 12.97 -21.86 -14.03
N PRO A 135 12.90 -22.79 -13.05
CA PRO A 135 13.81 -23.94 -13.01
C PRO A 135 13.35 -25.07 -13.95
N TYR A 136 12.18 -24.92 -14.60
CA TYR A 136 11.57 -25.91 -15.49
C TYR A 136 11.53 -25.41 -16.93
N ASP A 137 11.73 -26.31 -17.89
CA ASP A 137 11.66 -25.96 -19.31
C ASP A 137 10.27 -25.47 -19.72
N TYR A 138 10.28 -24.52 -20.65
CA TYR A 138 9.08 -24.03 -21.34
C TYR A 138 8.37 -25.21 -22.05
N ILE A 139 7.06 -25.38 -21.82
CA ILE A 139 6.30 -26.51 -22.37
C ILE A 139 5.53 -26.09 -23.64
N PRO A 140 5.82 -26.72 -24.80
CA PRO A 140 5.01 -26.57 -26.00
C PRO A 140 3.53 -26.92 -25.79
N VAL A 141 2.63 -26.17 -26.43
CA VAL A 141 1.19 -26.24 -26.16
C VAL A 141 0.54 -27.55 -26.63
N ASP A 142 1.14 -28.21 -27.61
CA ASP A 142 0.79 -29.55 -28.12
C ASP A 142 1.15 -30.69 -27.15
N LEU A 143 2.06 -30.46 -26.20
CA LEU A 143 2.37 -31.41 -25.13
C LEU A 143 1.48 -31.26 -23.89
N LEU A 144 0.56 -30.30 -23.89
CA LEU A 144 -0.44 -30.13 -22.83
C LEU A 144 -1.71 -30.91 -23.16
N PRO A 145 -2.37 -31.55 -22.18
CA PRO A 145 -3.66 -32.19 -22.42
C PRO A 145 -4.70 -31.22 -22.98
N GLN A 146 -5.52 -31.66 -23.93
CA GLN A 146 -6.49 -30.79 -24.62
C GLN A 146 -7.49 -30.14 -23.64
N HIS A 147 -7.89 -30.84 -22.57
CA HIS A 147 -8.74 -30.25 -21.52
C HIS A 147 -8.07 -29.09 -20.78
N THR A 148 -6.74 -29.04 -20.71
CA THR A 148 -5.96 -27.94 -20.12
C THR A 148 -6.08 -26.66 -20.97
N VAL A 149 -5.90 -26.80 -22.29
CA VAL A 149 -6.14 -25.72 -23.25
C VAL A 149 -7.60 -25.25 -23.19
N ASN A 150 -8.55 -26.19 -23.25
CA ASN A 150 -9.98 -25.90 -23.22
C ASN A 150 -10.40 -25.19 -21.92
N ALA A 151 -9.84 -25.56 -20.76
CA ALA A 151 -10.13 -24.94 -19.47
C ALA A 151 -9.71 -23.45 -19.42
N ILE A 152 -8.53 -23.12 -19.96
CA ILE A 152 -8.01 -21.76 -20.00
C ILE A 152 -8.83 -20.92 -21.00
N VAL A 153 -9.04 -21.44 -22.22
CA VAL A 153 -9.83 -20.76 -23.27
C VAL A 153 -11.26 -20.51 -22.80
N ALA A 154 -11.99 -21.51 -22.30
CA ALA A 154 -13.35 -21.33 -21.78
C ALA A 154 -13.45 -20.34 -20.61
N THR A 155 -12.37 -20.12 -19.87
CA THR A 155 -12.36 -19.29 -18.64
C THR A 155 -12.00 -17.84 -18.92
N GLU A 156 -10.94 -17.61 -19.68
CA GLU A 156 -10.41 -16.27 -19.91
C GLU A 156 -10.91 -15.67 -21.22
N ASP A 157 -11.06 -16.49 -22.28
CA ASP A 157 -11.36 -16.00 -23.63
C ASP A 157 -12.03 -17.07 -24.53
N HIS A 158 -13.31 -17.34 -24.27
CA HIS A 158 -14.10 -18.36 -24.96
C HIS A 158 -14.18 -18.24 -26.50
N ARG A 159 -13.72 -17.11 -27.07
CA ARG A 159 -13.72 -16.80 -28.50
C ARG A 159 -12.32 -16.58 -29.06
N PHE A 160 -11.28 -16.93 -28.32
CA PHE A 160 -9.88 -16.69 -28.66
C PHE A 160 -9.51 -17.02 -30.11
N PHE A 161 -9.97 -18.15 -30.65
CA PHE A 161 -9.69 -18.60 -32.02
C PHE A 161 -10.55 -17.91 -33.11
N LEU A 162 -11.59 -17.17 -32.73
CA LEU A 162 -12.58 -16.54 -33.62
C LEU A 162 -12.40 -15.02 -33.81
N HIS A 163 -11.28 -14.46 -33.36
CA HIS A 163 -11.02 -13.03 -33.42
C HIS A 163 -9.52 -12.70 -33.54
N TRP A 164 -9.15 -11.44 -33.79
CA TRP A 164 -7.76 -11.00 -33.95
C TRP A 164 -7.42 -9.95 -32.89
N GLY A 165 -6.86 -10.38 -31.75
CA GLY A 165 -6.44 -9.53 -30.61
C GLY A 165 -7.57 -8.88 -29.80
N LEU A 166 -8.76 -8.72 -30.39
CA LEU A 166 -9.94 -8.06 -29.84
C LEU A 166 -11.19 -8.91 -30.04
N ASP A 167 -12.04 -9.03 -29.03
CA ASP A 167 -13.44 -9.49 -29.18
C ASP A 167 -14.41 -8.30 -29.04
N PRO A 168 -14.87 -7.66 -30.14
CA PRO A 168 -15.86 -6.59 -30.08
C PRO A 168 -17.19 -7.03 -29.46
N TRP A 169 -17.58 -8.29 -29.65
CA TRP A 169 -18.81 -8.84 -29.07
C TRP A 169 -18.65 -9.09 -27.56
N GLY A 170 -17.49 -9.59 -27.14
CA GLY A 170 -17.12 -9.74 -25.74
C GLY A 170 -17.04 -8.40 -25.01
N LEU A 171 -16.51 -7.36 -25.66
CA LEU A 171 -16.49 -6.00 -25.14
C LEU A 171 -17.91 -5.42 -25.03
N PHE A 172 -18.75 -5.56 -26.06
CA PHE A 172 -20.16 -5.13 -26.03
C PHE A 172 -20.96 -5.85 -24.94
N ARG A 173 -20.83 -7.18 -24.85
CA ARG A 173 -21.42 -8.02 -23.79
C ARG A 173 -21.00 -7.55 -22.40
N ALA A 174 -19.70 -7.33 -22.19
CA ALA A 174 -19.17 -6.86 -20.91
C ALA A 174 -19.70 -5.46 -20.56
N ALA A 175 -19.73 -4.53 -21.53
CA ALA A 175 -20.29 -3.19 -21.34
C ALA A 175 -21.78 -3.24 -20.93
N PHE A 176 -22.60 -4.02 -21.65
CA PHE A 176 -24.02 -4.19 -21.34
C PHE A 176 -24.25 -4.86 -19.97
N ALA A 177 -23.47 -5.89 -19.64
CA ALA A 177 -23.54 -6.56 -18.34
C ALA A 177 -23.14 -5.62 -17.19
N ASN A 178 -22.09 -4.81 -17.36
CA ASN A 178 -21.63 -3.85 -16.36
C ASN A 178 -22.63 -2.70 -16.16
N LEU A 179 -23.23 -2.21 -17.25
CA LEU A 179 -24.29 -1.20 -17.21
C LEU A 179 -25.53 -1.72 -16.45
N ARG A 180 -26.00 -2.93 -16.79
CA ARG A 180 -27.14 -3.58 -16.10
C ARG A 180 -26.86 -3.89 -14.63
N ALA A 181 -25.61 -4.17 -14.27
CA ALA A 181 -25.20 -4.46 -12.89
C ALA A 181 -24.92 -3.21 -12.04
N GLY A 182 -24.85 -2.01 -12.63
CA GLY A 182 -24.46 -0.78 -11.95
C GLY A 182 -23.01 -0.79 -11.41
N ARG A 183 -22.20 -1.77 -11.80
CA ARG A 183 -20.84 -2.01 -11.29
C ARG A 183 -20.03 -2.86 -12.28
N TYR A 184 -18.70 -2.83 -12.16
CA TYR A 184 -17.82 -3.67 -12.95
C TYR A 184 -17.97 -5.16 -12.54
N ALA A 185 -18.67 -5.95 -13.35
CA ALA A 185 -19.06 -7.33 -13.09
C ALA A 185 -18.39 -8.33 -14.06
N GLN A 186 -18.11 -7.91 -15.30
CA GLN A 186 -17.42 -8.70 -16.32
C GLN A 186 -16.29 -7.89 -16.98
N GLY A 187 -15.17 -8.56 -17.25
CA GLY A 187 -14.13 -8.08 -18.15
C GLY A 187 -14.41 -8.47 -19.60
N GLY A 188 -13.79 -7.74 -20.52
CA GLY A 188 -13.83 -7.97 -21.97
C GLY A 188 -12.46 -7.81 -22.61
N SER A 189 -11.41 -8.34 -21.97
CA SER A 189 -10.04 -8.37 -22.51
C SER A 189 -9.64 -9.79 -22.86
N THR A 190 -9.04 -9.94 -24.03
CA THR A 190 -8.65 -11.20 -24.66
C THR A 190 -7.36 -11.77 -24.07
N LEU A 191 -7.09 -13.05 -24.30
CA LEU A 191 -5.80 -13.67 -23.93
C LEU A 191 -4.61 -12.90 -24.52
N THR A 192 -4.72 -12.44 -25.77
CA THR A 192 -3.68 -11.64 -26.45
C THR A 192 -3.45 -10.28 -25.78
N GLN A 193 -4.51 -9.58 -25.33
CA GLN A 193 -4.35 -8.36 -24.53
C GLN A 193 -3.70 -8.64 -23.17
N GLN A 194 -4.05 -9.77 -22.54
CA GLN A 194 -3.40 -10.17 -21.29
C GLN A 194 -1.91 -10.49 -21.51
N LEU A 195 -1.54 -11.14 -22.61
CA LEU A 195 -0.15 -11.40 -22.99
C LEU A 195 0.61 -10.10 -23.26
N ALA A 196 0.09 -9.20 -24.09
CA ALA A 196 0.69 -7.89 -24.37
C ALA A 196 0.96 -7.08 -23.10
N LYS A 197 -0.04 -7.00 -22.22
CA LYS A 197 0.04 -6.36 -20.90
C LYS A 197 1.13 -6.99 -20.01
N ASN A 198 1.28 -8.32 -20.03
CA ASN A 198 2.23 -9.05 -19.21
C ASN A 198 3.67 -9.02 -19.77
N LEU A 199 3.86 -8.89 -21.08
CA LEU A 199 5.17 -8.87 -21.74
C LEU A 199 5.85 -7.50 -21.71
N PHE A 200 5.10 -6.42 -22.00
CA PHE A 200 5.71 -5.15 -22.42
C PHE A 200 5.36 -3.93 -21.56
N LEU A 201 4.36 -4.02 -20.67
CA LEU A 201 3.76 -2.84 -20.04
C LEU A 201 3.85 -2.88 -18.51
N SER A 202 4.53 -1.87 -17.94
CA SER A 202 4.69 -1.70 -16.49
C SER A 202 3.35 -1.55 -15.75
N SER A 203 3.33 -1.78 -14.44
CA SER A 203 2.08 -1.87 -13.65
C SER A 203 1.28 -0.56 -13.51
N GLU A 204 1.75 0.57 -14.06
CA GLU A 204 1.06 1.85 -13.97
C GLU A 204 -0.35 1.86 -14.61
N ARG A 205 -1.22 2.74 -14.09
CA ARG A 205 -2.61 2.90 -14.56
C ARG A 205 -2.82 4.26 -15.22
N ARG A 206 -2.21 4.45 -16.40
CA ARG A 206 -2.49 5.59 -17.29
C ARG A 206 -3.53 5.18 -18.34
N LEU A 207 -4.33 6.12 -18.82
CA LEU A 207 -5.35 5.82 -19.85
C LEU A 207 -4.71 5.41 -21.19
N SER A 208 -3.52 5.95 -21.50
CA SER A 208 -2.70 5.58 -22.66
C SER A 208 -2.38 4.08 -22.70
N ARG A 209 -2.10 3.48 -21.53
CA ARG A 209 -1.74 2.06 -21.40
C ARG A 209 -2.76 1.12 -22.04
N LYS A 210 -4.06 1.45 -22.02
CA LYS A 210 -5.06 0.57 -22.66
C LYS A 210 -5.05 0.67 -24.19
N ILE A 211 -4.53 1.77 -24.75
CA ILE A 211 -4.24 1.94 -26.18
C ILE A 211 -2.91 1.23 -26.54
N GLU A 212 -1.92 1.26 -25.65
CA GLU A 212 -0.67 0.50 -25.78
C GLU A 212 -0.96 -1.03 -25.75
N GLU A 213 -1.80 -1.51 -24.82
CA GLU A 213 -2.29 -2.91 -24.79
C GLU A 213 -3.04 -3.30 -26.08
N LEU A 214 -3.85 -2.39 -26.62
CA LEU A 214 -4.61 -2.58 -27.86
C LEU A 214 -3.68 -2.77 -29.05
N TYR A 215 -2.70 -1.87 -29.17
CA TYR A 215 -1.70 -1.85 -30.22
C TYR A 215 -0.81 -3.11 -30.17
N LEU A 216 -0.24 -3.42 -29.00
CA LEU A 216 0.64 -4.58 -28.84
C LEU A 216 -0.12 -5.91 -29.03
N ALA A 217 -1.41 -6.00 -28.67
CA ALA A 217 -2.21 -7.18 -28.94
C ALA A 217 -2.42 -7.44 -30.44
N LEU A 218 -2.70 -6.38 -31.23
CA LEU A 218 -2.80 -6.52 -32.70
C LEU A 218 -1.45 -6.82 -33.34
N TRP A 219 -0.37 -6.19 -32.89
CA TRP A 219 0.99 -6.47 -33.37
C TRP A 219 1.42 -7.93 -33.13
N LEU A 220 1.07 -8.51 -31.97
CA LEU A 220 1.28 -9.94 -31.70
C LEU A 220 0.49 -10.83 -32.67
N GLU A 221 -0.78 -10.52 -32.96
CA GLU A 221 -1.64 -11.33 -33.85
C GLU A 221 -1.27 -11.22 -35.34
N LEU A 222 -0.59 -10.14 -35.74
CA LEU A 222 0.01 -10.01 -37.07
C LEU A 222 1.35 -10.77 -37.21
N ARG A 223 1.92 -11.26 -36.10
CA ARG A 223 3.25 -11.90 -36.04
C ARG A 223 3.26 -13.36 -35.58
N LEU A 224 2.22 -13.81 -34.89
CA LEU A 224 2.16 -15.09 -34.18
C LEU A 224 0.89 -15.85 -34.53
N SER A 225 0.96 -17.19 -34.56
CA SER A 225 -0.25 -18.01 -34.64
C SER A 225 -1.00 -18.01 -33.30
N LYS A 226 -2.26 -18.46 -33.32
CA LYS A 226 -3.05 -18.68 -32.09
C LYS A 226 -2.41 -19.70 -31.14
N ALA A 227 -1.69 -20.68 -31.67
CA ALA A 227 -0.92 -21.62 -30.85
C ALA A 227 0.23 -20.90 -30.13
N ASP A 228 1.03 -20.12 -30.86
CA ASP A 228 2.18 -19.38 -30.29
C ASP A 228 1.75 -18.36 -29.21
N ILE A 229 0.66 -17.62 -29.46
CA ILE A 229 0.10 -16.65 -28.49
C ILE A 229 -0.34 -17.37 -27.21
N LEU A 230 -1.05 -18.50 -27.35
CA LEU A 230 -1.53 -19.28 -26.22
C LEU A 230 -0.36 -19.90 -25.45
N GLU A 231 0.64 -20.44 -26.16
CA GLU A 231 1.83 -21.06 -25.59
C GLU A 231 2.69 -20.05 -24.80
N LEU A 232 2.95 -18.88 -25.37
CA LEU A 232 3.65 -17.77 -24.70
C LEU A 232 2.88 -17.26 -23.47
N TYR A 233 1.55 -17.20 -23.54
CA TYR A 233 0.69 -16.84 -22.41
C TYR A 233 0.78 -17.89 -21.29
N ILE A 234 0.53 -19.16 -21.61
CA ILE A 234 0.48 -20.28 -20.66
C ILE A 234 1.83 -20.47 -19.94
N ASN A 235 2.96 -20.22 -20.61
CA ASN A 235 4.29 -20.37 -20.01
C ASN A 235 4.80 -19.13 -19.24
N ARG A 236 4.18 -17.95 -19.39
CA ARG A 236 4.61 -16.70 -18.71
C ARG A 236 3.60 -16.14 -17.69
N VAL A 237 2.33 -16.53 -17.73
CA VAL A 237 1.31 -16.02 -16.80
C VAL A 237 1.55 -16.48 -15.35
N TYR A 238 1.22 -15.63 -14.39
CA TYR A 238 1.37 -15.91 -12.96
C TYR A 238 0.19 -16.73 -12.42
N PHE A 239 0.45 -17.93 -11.90
CA PHE A 239 -0.55 -18.83 -11.33
C PHE A 239 -0.70 -18.68 -9.81
N GLY A 240 0.27 -18.06 -9.13
CA GLY A 240 0.20 -17.77 -7.69
C GLY A 240 1.33 -18.41 -6.88
N GLY A 241 1.54 -17.93 -5.65
CA GLY A 241 2.55 -18.46 -4.73
C GLY A 241 4.00 -18.47 -5.25
N GLY A 242 4.33 -17.66 -6.26
CA GLY A 242 5.62 -17.69 -6.95
C GLY A 242 5.68 -18.56 -8.22
N ALA A 243 4.65 -19.33 -8.55
CA ALA A 243 4.57 -20.08 -9.80
C ALA A 243 4.22 -19.15 -10.98
N TYR A 244 5.12 -19.06 -11.95
CA TYR A 244 4.91 -18.49 -13.27
C TYR A 244 4.95 -19.61 -14.30
N GLY A 245 4.06 -19.60 -15.29
CA GLY A 245 3.94 -20.68 -16.26
C GLY A 245 3.28 -21.95 -15.69
N ILE A 246 2.71 -22.75 -16.59
CA ILE A 246 1.86 -23.88 -16.19
C ILE A 246 2.62 -25.07 -15.59
N GLU A 247 3.86 -25.34 -16.03
CA GLU A 247 4.68 -26.43 -15.47
C GLU A 247 5.02 -26.15 -14.01
N ALA A 248 5.55 -24.97 -13.70
CA ALA A 248 5.81 -24.58 -12.32
C ALA A 248 4.53 -24.57 -11.46
N ALA A 249 3.37 -24.26 -12.04
CA ALA A 249 2.08 -24.33 -11.34
C ALA A 249 1.65 -25.78 -11.06
N ALA A 250 1.74 -26.68 -12.05
CA ALA A 250 1.42 -28.10 -11.90
C ALA A 250 2.33 -28.77 -10.86
N GLN A 251 3.65 -28.52 -10.95
CA GLN A 251 4.63 -29.00 -9.98
C GLN A 251 4.37 -28.44 -8.58
N ARG A 252 4.03 -27.15 -8.46
CA ARG A 252 3.78 -26.49 -7.17
C ARG A 252 2.50 -26.97 -6.47
N TYR A 253 1.43 -27.21 -7.22
CA TYR A 253 0.11 -27.48 -6.64
C TYR A 253 -0.27 -28.98 -6.63
N PHE A 254 0.34 -29.79 -7.49
CA PHE A 254 0.05 -31.22 -7.65
C PHE A 254 1.28 -32.14 -7.68
N GLY A 255 2.51 -31.60 -7.61
CA GLY A 255 3.74 -32.39 -7.54
C GLY A 255 4.08 -33.17 -8.80
N LYS A 256 3.58 -32.72 -9.96
CA LYS A 256 3.76 -33.40 -11.26
C LYS A 256 3.77 -32.41 -12.42
N SER A 257 4.24 -32.87 -13.58
CA SER A 257 4.27 -32.06 -14.80
C SER A 257 2.86 -31.74 -15.33
N ALA A 258 2.73 -30.57 -15.96
CA ALA A 258 1.54 -30.10 -16.66
C ALA A 258 1.06 -31.05 -17.77
N ARG A 259 1.97 -31.87 -18.34
CA ARG A 259 1.64 -32.94 -19.30
C ARG A 259 0.70 -34.00 -18.71
N ASN A 260 0.72 -34.16 -17.39
CA ASN A 260 -0.01 -35.20 -16.65
C ASN A 260 -1.17 -34.63 -15.81
N LEU A 261 -1.66 -33.43 -16.13
CA LEU A 261 -2.85 -32.84 -15.50
C LEU A 261 -4.13 -33.55 -15.96
N ASN A 262 -5.02 -33.84 -15.01
CA ASN A 262 -6.39 -34.24 -15.32
C ASN A 262 -7.30 -33.01 -15.54
N LEU A 263 -8.54 -33.25 -15.96
CA LEU A 263 -9.55 -32.22 -16.23
C LEU A 263 -9.79 -31.30 -15.03
N THR A 264 -9.94 -31.85 -13.83
CA THR A 264 -10.31 -31.11 -12.62
C THR A 264 -9.15 -30.27 -12.08
N GLU A 265 -7.91 -30.78 -12.14
CA GLU A 265 -6.69 -30.03 -11.81
C GLU A 265 -6.45 -28.88 -12.81
N SER A 266 -6.70 -29.14 -14.10
CA SER A 266 -6.63 -28.12 -15.15
C SER A 266 -7.65 -27.00 -14.92
N ALA A 267 -8.86 -27.36 -14.48
CA ALA A 267 -9.89 -26.41 -14.08
C ALA A 267 -9.50 -25.59 -12.83
N VAL A 268 -8.70 -26.15 -11.90
CA VAL A 268 -8.07 -25.35 -10.83
C VAL A 268 -7.11 -24.34 -11.44
N LEU A 269 -6.12 -24.76 -12.23
CA LEU A 269 -5.07 -23.87 -12.76
C LEU A 269 -5.64 -22.73 -13.61
N ALA A 270 -6.55 -23.03 -14.55
CA ALA A 270 -7.29 -22.02 -15.31
C ALA A 270 -8.14 -21.12 -14.40
N GLY A 271 -8.66 -21.67 -13.29
CA GLY A 271 -9.38 -20.94 -12.26
C GLY A 271 -8.54 -19.86 -11.57
N LEU A 272 -7.24 -20.11 -11.36
CA LEU A 272 -6.32 -19.21 -10.66
C LEU A 272 -6.12 -17.89 -11.39
N LEU A 273 -6.02 -17.92 -12.72
CA LEU A 273 -5.66 -16.79 -13.60
C LEU A 273 -6.43 -15.49 -13.28
N LYS A 274 -7.72 -15.60 -12.95
CA LYS A 274 -8.57 -14.47 -12.57
C LYS A 274 -8.12 -13.72 -11.31
N ALA A 275 -7.56 -14.40 -10.31
CA ALA A 275 -7.04 -13.80 -9.08
C ALA A 275 -6.06 -14.77 -8.38
N PRO A 276 -4.81 -14.87 -8.87
CA PRO A 276 -3.88 -15.95 -8.52
C PRO A 276 -3.67 -16.14 -7.02
N SER A 277 -3.38 -15.05 -6.30
CA SER A 277 -3.15 -15.10 -4.84
C SER A 277 -4.39 -15.49 -4.02
N LYS A 278 -5.60 -15.20 -4.52
CA LYS A 278 -6.87 -15.45 -3.80
C LYS A 278 -7.45 -16.84 -4.04
N PHE A 279 -7.24 -17.41 -5.23
CA PHE A 279 -7.71 -18.76 -5.57
C PHE A 279 -6.62 -19.83 -5.45
N SER A 280 -5.37 -19.46 -5.15
CA SER A 280 -4.27 -20.39 -4.89
C SER A 280 -4.66 -21.44 -3.83
N PRO A 281 -4.49 -22.76 -4.11
CA PRO A 281 -4.69 -23.81 -3.12
C PRO A 281 -3.94 -23.60 -1.80
N LEU A 282 -2.79 -22.91 -1.84
CA LEU A 282 -1.97 -22.59 -0.67
C LEU A 282 -2.56 -21.49 0.24
N SER A 283 -3.48 -20.66 -0.26
CA SER A 283 -4.17 -19.63 0.54
C SER A 283 -5.61 -20.05 0.92
N SER A 284 -6.29 -20.81 0.05
CA SER A 284 -7.54 -21.50 0.40
C SER A 284 -7.85 -22.66 -0.56
N PRO A 285 -7.68 -23.92 -0.14
CA PRO A 285 -8.10 -25.09 -0.91
C PRO A 285 -9.58 -25.06 -1.29
N THR A 286 -10.45 -24.57 -0.40
CA THR A 286 -11.90 -24.47 -0.62
C THR A 286 -12.25 -23.44 -1.70
N LEU A 287 -11.59 -22.27 -1.71
CA LEU A 287 -11.79 -21.30 -2.79
C LEU A 287 -11.23 -21.81 -4.12
N ALA A 288 -10.10 -22.52 -4.12
CA ALA A 288 -9.55 -23.16 -5.31
C ALA A 288 -10.53 -24.19 -5.93
N ARG A 289 -11.06 -25.11 -5.10
CA ARG A 289 -12.04 -26.13 -5.51
C ARG A 289 -13.33 -25.51 -6.04
N ASN A 290 -13.89 -24.52 -5.35
CA ASN A 290 -15.11 -23.81 -5.80
C ASN A 290 -14.89 -23.01 -7.09
N ARG A 291 -13.69 -22.43 -7.27
CA ARG A 291 -13.29 -21.76 -8.50
C ARG A 291 -13.14 -22.74 -9.66
N ALA A 292 -12.58 -23.94 -9.42
CA ALA A 292 -12.48 -25.01 -10.42
C ALA A 292 -13.86 -25.49 -10.92
N LYS A 293 -14.84 -25.69 -10.02
CA LYS A 293 -16.22 -25.99 -10.41
C LYS A 293 -16.83 -24.93 -11.33
N THR A 294 -16.48 -23.65 -11.12
CA THR A 294 -16.88 -22.54 -12.02
C THR A 294 -16.21 -22.63 -13.40
N VAL A 295 -15.03 -23.26 -13.51
CA VAL A 295 -14.32 -23.48 -14.79
C VAL A 295 -14.90 -24.68 -15.53
N ILE A 296 -15.13 -25.80 -14.85
CA ILE A 296 -15.75 -27.00 -15.45
C ILE A 296 -17.10 -26.64 -16.09
N ASN A 297 -17.94 -25.89 -15.38
CA ASN A 297 -19.22 -25.42 -15.91
C ASN A 297 -19.07 -24.52 -17.15
N ARG A 298 -18.02 -23.69 -17.21
CA ARG A 298 -17.71 -22.91 -18.42
C ARG A 298 -17.22 -23.76 -19.58
N MET A 299 -16.50 -24.86 -19.31
CA MET A 299 -16.10 -25.81 -20.34
C MET A 299 -17.31 -26.54 -20.92
N HIS A 300 -18.27 -26.96 -20.08
CA HIS A 300 -19.55 -27.51 -20.54
C HIS A 300 -20.33 -26.49 -21.39
N LEU A 301 -20.52 -25.26 -20.89
CA LEU A 301 -21.20 -24.18 -21.63
C LEU A 301 -20.49 -23.74 -22.92
N ALA A 302 -19.20 -24.04 -23.07
CA ALA A 302 -18.43 -23.82 -24.29
C ALA A 302 -18.44 -25.04 -25.25
N GLY A 303 -19.11 -26.13 -24.89
CA GLY A 303 -19.18 -27.37 -25.68
C GLY A 303 -17.95 -28.27 -25.58
N TYR A 304 -17.04 -28.02 -24.63
CA TYR A 304 -15.83 -28.82 -24.42
C TYR A 304 -16.02 -30.04 -23.50
N LEU A 305 -17.19 -30.17 -22.87
CA LEU A 305 -17.57 -31.30 -21.99
C LEU A 305 -19.06 -31.61 -22.19
N SER A 306 -19.43 -32.90 -22.11
CA SER A 306 -20.81 -33.31 -21.87
C SER A 306 -21.23 -33.06 -20.41
N ALA A 307 -22.54 -33.09 -20.14
CA ALA A 307 -23.07 -32.97 -18.78
C ALA A 307 -22.64 -34.14 -17.86
N VAL A 308 -22.35 -35.32 -18.43
CA VAL A 308 -21.83 -36.48 -17.69
C VAL A 308 -20.40 -36.22 -17.24
N GLU A 309 -19.55 -35.70 -18.13
CA GLU A 309 -18.16 -35.33 -17.82
C GLU A 309 -18.09 -34.14 -16.84
N GLU A 310 -18.95 -33.13 -16.96
CA GLU A 310 -19.08 -32.07 -15.96
C GLU A 310 -19.39 -32.66 -14.58
N THR A 311 -20.38 -33.54 -14.49
CA THR A 311 -20.80 -34.17 -13.22
C THR A 311 -19.65 -34.99 -12.60
N ALA A 312 -18.97 -35.82 -13.40
CA ALA A 312 -17.83 -36.61 -12.96
C ALA A 312 -16.64 -35.75 -12.52
N ALA A 313 -16.31 -34.69 -13.26
CA ALA A 313 -15.23 -33.77 -12.94
C ALA A 313 -15.50 -32.95 -11.66
N ILE A 314 -16.76 -32.59 -11.39
CA ILE A 314 -17.21 -31.89 -10.17
C ILE A 314 -17.20 -32.82 -8.93
N ALA A 315 -17.41 -34.13 -9.15
CA ALA A 315 -17.35 -35.16 -8.11
C ALA A 315 -15.92 -35.67 -7.81
N THR A 316 -14.98 -35.46 -8.74
CA THR A 316 -13.56 -35.85 -8.56
C THR A 316 -12.92 -35.06 -7.42
N GLU A 317 -12.41 -35.74 -6.39
CA GLU A 317 -11.70 -35.08 -5.30
C GLU A 317 -10.33 -34.55 -5.76
N ILE A 318 -10.06 -33.28 -5.41
CA ILE A 318 -8.78 -32.63 -5.70
C ILE A 318 -7.88 -32.71 -4.47
N THR A 319 -6.92 -33.64 -4.50
CA THR A 319 -5.74 -33.60 -3.63
C THR A 319 -4.78 -32.53 -4.13
N PHE A 320 -4.37 -31.64 -3.24
CA PHE A 320 -3.26 -30.72 -3.49
C PHE A 320 -2.01 -31.27 -2.82
N THR A 321 -0.83 -30.95 -3.34
CA THR A 321 0.43 -31.28 -2.64
C THR A 321 0.44 -30.59 -1.28
N ASP A 322 0.72 -31.35 -0.22
CA ASP A 322 1.01 -30.80 1.10
C ASP A 322 2.38 -30.09 1.09
N VAL A 323 2.41 -28.86 0.55
CA VAL A 323 3.57 -27.95 0.61
C VAL A 323 3.70 -27.33 2.01
N ASN A 324 3.47 -28.17 3.03
CA ASN A 324 3.48 -27.95 4.47
C ASN A 324 2.64 -26.73 4.94
N PRO A 325 1.52 -26.90 5.66
CA PRO A 325 0.72 -25.77 6.16
C PRO A 325 1.47 -24.84 7.15
N THR A 326 2.68 -25.21 7.59
CA THR A 326 3.60 -24.31 8.34
C THR A 326 4.56 -23.51 7.45
N ARG A 327 4.45 -23.56 6.12
CA ARG A 327 4.78 -22.40 5.28
C ARG A 327 3.69 -21.35 5.50
N GLU A 328 3.80 -20.70 6.66
CA GLU A 328 2.93 -19.65 7.19
C GLU A 328 2.67 -18.53 6.15
N ILE A 329 1.75 -17.62 6.48
CA ILE A 329 1.73 -16.28 5.89
C ILE A 329 3.09 -15.62 6.20
N THR A 330 4.05 -15.77 5.28
CA THR A 330 5.43 -15.34 5.52
C THR A 330 5.53 -13.82 5.64
N GLY A 331 4.58 -13.09 5.05
CA GLY A 331 4.52 -11.64 5.03
C GLY A 331 5.57 -10.99 4.12
N ILE A 332 6.47 -11.80 3.53
CA ILE A 332 7.53 -11.32 2.64
C ILE A 332 6.93 -10.75 1.36
N GLU A 333 5.70 -11.09 0.99
CA GLU A 333 5.16 -10.87 -0.36
C GLU A 333 5.16 -9.38 -0.72
N PHE A 334 4.81 -8.50 0.24
CA PHE A 334 4.90 -7.04 0.08
C PHE A 334 6.34 -6.51 -0.02
N ALA A 335 7.30 -7.17 0.64
CA ALA A 335 8.72 -6.84 0.58
C ALA A 335 9.36 -7.33 -0.73
N ILE A 336 9.03 -8.54 -1.17
CA ILE A 336 9.50 -9.12 -2.42
C ILE A 336 8.99 -8.34 -3.62
N ASP A 337 7.70 -8.00 -3.68
CA ASP A 337 7.18 -7.17 -4.77
C ASP A 337 7.84 -5.77 -4.77
N HIS A 338 8.16 -5.22 -3.59
CA HIS A 338 8.89 -3.95 -3.46
C HIS A 338 10.37 -4.05 -3.90
N VAL A 339 11.03 -5.18 -3.66
CA VAL A 339 12.38 -5.52 -4.19
C VAL A 339 12.34 -5.60 -5.71
N LEU A 340 11.37 -6.34 -6.27
CA LEU A 340 11.25 -6.56 -7.71
C LEU A 340 10.90 -5.28 -8.49
N GLU A 341 10.05 -4.41 -7.91
CA GLU A 341 9.79 -3.05 -8.42
C GLU A 341 11.01 -2.11 -8.33
N ARG A 342 12.10 -2.54 -7.68
CA ARG A 342 13.35 -1.78 -7.49
C ARG A 342 14.59 -2.44 -8.09
N LEU A 343 14.46 -3.61 -8.72
CA LEU A 343 15.60 -4.20 -9.42
C LEU A 343 16.01 -3.32 -10.60
N PRO A 344 17.31 -3.08 -10.81
CA PRO A 344 17.79 -2.38 -12.00
C PRO A 344 17.40 -3.17 -13.25
N THR A 345 17.14 -2.48 -14.35
CA THR A 345 16.77 -3.14 -15.62
C THR A 345 17.99 -3.86 -16.19
N LEU A 346 18.03 -5.19 -16.04
CA LEU A 346 19.16 -6.04 -16.40
C LEU A 346 19.27 -6.28 -17.93
N GLN A 347 19.47 -5.21 -18.69
CA GLN A 347 19.70 -5.28 -20.13
C GLN A 347 21.06 -5.94 -20.41
N GLY A 348 21.08 -6.99 -21.24
CA GLY A 348 22.31 -7.66 -21.67
C GLY A 348 22.93 -8.66 -20.68
N SER A 349 22.30 -8.94 -19.53
CA SER A 349 22.83 -9.92 -18.58
C SER A 349 22.42 -11.35 -18.96
N HIS A 350 23.35 -12.10 -19.56
CA HIS A 350 23.22 -13.54 -19.90
C HIS A 350 23.25 -14.47 -18.66
N ALA A 351 22.80 -13.97 -17.51
CA ALA A 351 22.99 -14.59 -16.21
C ALA A 351 21.81 -15.49 -15.84
N LYS A 352 21.91 -16.78 -16.16
CA LYS A 352 20.89 -17.83 -15.90
C LYS A 352 20.27 -17.80 -14.49
N ALA A 353 20.98 -17.28 -13.48
CA ALA A 353 20.43 -16.98 -12.17
C ALA A 353 21.04 -15.69 -11.59
N ILE A 354 20.23 -14.99 -10.81
CA ILE A 354 20.53 -13.71 -10.15
C ILE A 354 20.29 -13.90 -8.65
N ILE A 355 21.19 -13.40 -7.81
CA ILE A 355 21.08 -13.43 -6.36
C ILE A 355 20.89 -11.98 -5.89
N VAL A 356 19.82 -11.73 -5.14
CA VAL A 356 19.45 -10.42 -4.60
C VAL A 356 19.55 -10.50 -3.08
N GLU A 357 20.52 -9.80 -2.49
CA GLU A 357 20.66 -9.75 -1.03
C GLU A 357 19.87 -8.56 -0.49
N THR A 358 19.04 -8.80 0.53
CA THR A 358 18.18 -7.77 1.11
C THR A 358 18.60 -7.36 2.52
N THR A 359 17.87 -6.41 3.08
CA THR A 359 17.91 -6.04 4.50
C THR A 359 16.81 -6.71 5.33
N ILE A 360 15.94 -7.53 4.72
CA ILE A 360 14.77 -8.13 5.39
C ILE A 360 15.21 -9.20 6.39
N ASP A 361 14.76 -9.08 7.64
CA ASP A 361 14.87 -10.13 8.65
C ASP A 361 13.64 -11.05 8.52
N ALA A 362 13.87 -12.32 8.18
CA ALA A 362 12.81 -13.31 7.94
C ALA A 362 11.98 -13.66 9.18
N THR A 363 12.44 -13.33 10.38
CA THR A 363 11.74 -13.56 11.65
C THR A 363 10.95 -12.31 12.07
N LEU A 364 11.54 -11.12 11.96
CA LEU A 364 10.85 -9.86 12.22
C LEU A 364 9.76 -9.58 11.18
N GLN A 365 9.98 -9.92 9.90
CA GLN A 365 8.96 -9.81 8.85
C GLN A 365 7.72 -10.68 9.14
N ARG A 366 7.93 -11.95 9.54
CA ARG A 366 6.84 -12.85 9.95
C ARG A 366 6.14 -12.37 11.21
N SER A 367 6.90 -11.94 12.22
CA SER A 367 6.33 -11.37 13.45
C SER A 367 5.47 -10.13 13.15
N ALA A 368 5.97 -9.19 12.35
CA ALA A 368 5.26 -7.99 11.96
C ALA A 368 3.96 -8.30 11.19
N GLN A 369 4.03 -9.16 10.16
CA GLN A 369 2.83 -9.52 9.40
C GLN A 369 1.81 -10.26 10.28
N ARG A 370 2.26 -11.23 11.09
CA ARG A 370 1.38 -12.00 11.98
C ARG A 370 0.66 -11.11 12.99
N THR A 371 1.36 -10.17 13.63
CA THR A 371 0.78 -9.21 14.57
C THR A 371 -0.22 -8.26 13.88
N VAL A 372 0.11 -7.73 12.69
CA VAL A 372 -0.80 -6.86 11.92
C VAL A 372 -2.04 -7.61 11.45
N SER A 373 -1.88 -8.79 10.85
CA SER A 373 -2.99 -9.62 10.36
C SER A 373 -3.89 -10.07 11.51
N ALA A 374 -3.33 -10.53 12.63
CA ALA A 374 -4.09 -10.92 13.81
C ALA A 374 -4.93 -9.75 14.34
N ILE A 375 -4.32 -8.60 14.65
CA ILE A 375 -5.04 -7.46 15.26
C ILE A 375 -6.12 -6.90 14.32
N VAL A 376 -5.88 -6.79 13.02
CA VAL A 376 -6.95 -6.37 12.08
C VAL A 376 -8.08 -7.39 12.03
N THR A 377 -7.79 -8.70 12.13
CA THR A 377 -8.82 -9.74 12.09
C THR A 377 -9.64 -9.80 13.38
N THR A 378 -9.01 -9.71 14.55
CA THR A 378 -9.69 -9.79 15.85
C THR A 378 -10.46 -8.53 16.22
N GLU A 379 -10.01 -7.36 15.77
CA GLU A 379 -10.63 -6.07 16.08
C GLU A 379 -11.58 -5.59 14.96
N ALA A 380 -11.75 -6.33 13.85
CA ALA A 380 -12.46 -5.87 12.64
C ALA A 380 -13.85 -5.27 12.92
N ASP A 381 -14.71 -6.02 13.62
CA ASP A 381 -16.09 -5.63 13.90
C ASP A 381 -16.18 -4.43 14.85
N VAL A 382 -15.32 -4.40 15.88
CA VAL A 382 -15.31 -3.33 16.89
C VAL A 382 -14.69 -2.04 16.34
N SER A 383 -13.58 -2.16 15.62
CA SER A 383 -12.79 -1.03 15.11
C SER A 383 -13.32 -0.43 13.81
N GLN A 384 -14.06 -1.21 13.01
CA GLN A 384 -14.42 -0.87 11.62
C GLN A 384 -13.19 -0.51 10.75
N ALA A 385 -12.02 -1.05 11.08
CA ALA A 385 -10.76 -0.86 10.36
C ALA A 385 -10.48 -2.09 9.47
N SER A 386 -10.57 -1.93 8.16
CA SER A 386 -10.37 -3.03 7.20
C SER A 386 -8.92 -3.27 6.78
N GLN A 387 -8.02 -2.32 7.03
CA GLN A 387 -6.60 -2.41 6.67
C GLN A 387 -5.68 -1.77 7.71
N ALA A 388 -4.47 -2.31 7.79
CA ALA A 388 -3.34 -1.70 8.48
C ALA A 388 -2.04 -2.00 7.70
N SER A 389 -1.00 -1.22 7.96
CA SER A 389 0.32 -1.39 7.34
C SER A 389 1.43 -0.95 8.30
N MET A 390 2.61 -1.55 8.17
CA MET A 390 3.75 -1.31 9.05
C MET A 390 5.08 -1.30 8.28
N ILE A 391 6.01 -0.47 8.74
CA ILE A 391 7.43 -0.55 8.38
C ILE A 391 8.25 -0.65 9.66
N LEU A 392 9.28 -1.50 9.65
CA LEU A 392 10.35 -1.55 10.64
C LEU A 392 11.67 -1.38 9.87
N MET A 393 12.49 -0.40 10.27
CA MET A 393 13.79 -0.10 9.69
C MET A 393 14.83 0.20 10.78
N GLU A 394 16.10 0.01 10.49
CA GLU A 394 17.19 0.50 11.34
C GLU A 394 17.41 2.02 11.15
N PRO A 395 18.05 2.73 12.12
CA PRO A 395 18.54 4.10 11.95
C PRO A 395 19.60 4.31 10.83
N THR A 396 19.91 3.27 10.06
CA THR A 396 20.69 3.30 8.79
C THR A 396 19.79 3.51 7.56
N GLY A 397 18.47 3.32 7.69
CA GLY A 397 17.52 3.26 6.58
C GLY A 397 17.30 1.85 6.01
N ALA A 398 17.99 0.83 6.54
CA ALA A 398 17.77 -0.56 6.16
C ALA A 398 16.38 -1.03 6.61
N ILE A 399 15.48 -1.34 5.67
CA ILE A 399 14.14 -1.85 5.96
C ILE A 399 14.27 -3.33 6.34
N VAL A 400 13.98 -3.67 7.59
CA VAL A 400 14.07 -5.05 8.11
C VAL A 400 12.72 -5.77 8.09
N ALA A 401 11.60 -5.04 8.08
CA ALA A 401 10.28 -5.58 7.77
C ALA A 401 9.37 -4.56 7.06
N LEU A 402 8.56 -5.03 6.10
CA LEU A 402 7.62 -4.24 5.31
C LEU A 402 6.28 -4.98 5.18
N VAL A 403 5.22 -4.46 5.82
CA VAL A 403 3.86 -5.00 5.79
C VAL A 403 2.95 -4.01 5.06
N GLY A 404 2.54 -4.33 3.84
CA GLY A 404 1.77 -3.44 2.97
C GLY A 404 0.24 -3.49 3.16
N GLY A 405 -0.28 -4.43 3.96
CA GLY A 405 -1.72 -4.63 4.16
C GLY A 405 -2.02 -5.76 5.15
N ALA A 406 -3.30 -5.88 5.53
CA ALA A 406 -3.74 -6.88 6.51
C ALA A 406 -3.70 -8.32 5.98
N ASN A 407 -3.96 -8.52 4.68
CA ASN A 407 -3.80 -9.80 3.98
C ASN A 407 -3.40 -9.55 2.52
N TYR A 408 -2.22 -10.04 2.12
CA TYR A 408 -1.74 -9.94 0.73
C TYR A 408 -2.65 -10.68 -0.27
N SER A 409 -3.28 -11.78 0.14
CA SER A 409 -4.16 -12.58 -0.74
C SER A 409 -5.47 -11.87 -1.09
N ASP A 410 -5.93 -10.95 -0.23
CA ASP A 410 -7.09 -10.09 -0.51
C ASP A 410 -6.69 -8.77 -1.17
N SER A 411 -5.51 -8.22 -0.86
CA SER A 411 -5.05 -6.96 -1.44
C SER A 411 -3.53 -6.83 -1.52
N GLN A 412 -2.99 -6.98 -2.73
CA GLN A 412 -1.57 -6.77 -3.07
C GLN A 412 -1.14 -5.28 -3.10
N PHE A 413 -2.05 -4.34 -2.79
CA PHE A 413 -1.72 -2.91 -2.80
C PHE A 413 -0.86 -2.57 -1.57
N ASN A 414 0.44 -2.32 -1.77
CA ASN A 414 1.37 -2.00 -0.69
C ASN A 414 1.14 -0.57 -0.15
N ARG A 415 0.33 -0.45 0.91
CA ARG A 415 -0.04 0.84 1.52
C ARG A 415 1.15 1.52 2.21
N ALA A 416 2.04 0.75 2.81
CA ALA A 416 3.24 1.25 3.47
C ALA A 416 4.13 2.08 2.53
N ILE A 417 4.21 1.70 1.25
CA ILE A 417 5.01 2.40 0.24
C ILE A 417 4.18 3.35 -0.64
N LYS A 418 2.93 3.01 -0.96
CA LYS A 418 2.17 3.65 -2.06
C LYS A 418 0.92 4.41 -1.64
N ALA A 419 0.38 4.19 -0.44
CA ALA A 419 -0.79 4.94 0.02
C ALA A 419 -0.36 6.28 0.59
N LYS A 420 -0.68 7.38 -0.10
CA LYS A 420 -0.69 8.71 0.51
C LYS A 420 -1.94 8.81 1.38
N ARG A 421 -1.78 9.29 2.62
CA ARG A 421 -2.83 9.45 3.64
C ARG A 421 -2.54 10.66 4.53
N GLN A 422 -3.55 11.20 5.20
CA GLN A 422 -3.36 12.35 6.08
C GLN A 422 -2.65 11.93 7.39
N PRO A 423 -1.42 12.39 7.66
CA PRO A 423 -0.67 12.01 8.86
C PRO A 423 -1.35 12.49 10.16
N GLY A 424 -2.08 13.61 10.08
CA GLY A 424 -2.63 14.23 11.29
C GLY A 424 -1.51 14.75 12.20
N SER A 425 -1.68 14.58 13.51
CA SER A 425 -0.71 15.03 14.54
C SER A 425 0.70 14.40 14.49
N THR A 426 1.01 13.44 13.62
CA THR A 426 2.39 12.99 13.36
C THR A 426 3.18 13.96 12.46
N PHE A 427 2.56 14.98 11.87
CA PHE A 427 3.28 16.07 11.19
C PHE A 427 3.93 17.06 12.19
N LYS A 428 3.45 17.11 13.44
CA LYS A 428 3.87 18.13 14.43
C LYS A 428 5.37 18.21 14.71
N PRO A 429 6.16 17.11 14.73
CA PRO A 429 7.61 17.22 14.94
C PRO A 429 8.33 18.08 13.90
N PHE A 430 7.83 18.21 12.66
CA PHE A 430 8.42 19.15 11.68
C PHE A 430 8.23 20.62 12.10
N VAL A 431 7.07 20.96 12.66
CA VAL A 431 6.80 22.29 13.23
C VAL A 431 7.72 22.55 14.43
N TYR A 432 7.71 21.61 15.39
CA TYR A 432 8.45 21.77 16.64
C TYR A 432 9.97 21.80 16.40
N LEU A 433 10.49 21.02 15.44
CA LEU A 433 11.91 21.09 15.05
C LEU A 433 12.26 22.45 14.44
N THR A 434 11.41 22.97 13.55
CA THR A 434 11.60 24.31 12.97
C THR A 434 11.55 25.42 14.04
N SER A 435 10.88 25.18 15.17
CA SER A 435 10.84 26.08 16.32
C SER A 435 12.11 25.97 17.21
N LEU A 436 12.62 24.74 17.42
CA LEU A 436 13.92 24.51 18.08
C LEU A 436 15.06 25.20 17.30
N GLU A 437 15.11 24.97 15.99
CA GLU A 437 16.11 25.57 15.10
C GLU A 437 15.98 27.10 14.97
N ALA A 438 14.85 27.68 15.40
CA ALA A 438 14.64 29.11 15.55
C ALA A 438 15.01 29.65 16.96
N GLY A 439 15.54 28.82 17.85
CA GLY A 439 16.04 29.18 19.18
C GLY A 439 15.11 28.83 20.36
N MET A 440 13.97 28.18 20.12
CA MET A 440 13.11 27.69 21.21
C MET A 440 13.69 26.42 21.85
N ARG A 441 13.21 26.08 23.06
CA ARG A 441 13.69 24.94 23.86
C ARG A 441 12.51 24.09 24.34
N PRO A 442 12.71 22.81 24.73
CA PRO A 442 11.64 21.95 25.25
C PRO A 442 10.90 22.52 26.47
N ASP A 443 11.58 23.35 27.27
CA ASP A 443 11.09 24.07 28.45
C ASP A 443 10.50 25.46 28.13
N SER A 444 10.59 25.96 26.90
CA SER A 444 10.00 27.24 26.50
C SER A 444 8.48 27.26 26.72
N ALA A 445 7.99 28.35 27.31
CA ALA A 445 6.58 28.59 27.53
C ALA A 445 5.82 28.83 26.22
N VAL A 446 4.67 28.15 26.07
CA VAL A 446 3.75 28.24 24.95
C VAL A 446 2.31 28.24 25.46
N TYR A 447 1.41 28.86 24.71
CA TYR A 447 0.05 29.15 25.17
C TYR A 447 -1.00 28.38 24.36
N ASP A 448 -1.63 27.41 25.03
CA ASP A 448 -2.83 26.72 24.55
C ASP A 448 -4.05 27.63 24.74
N LEU A 449 -4.27 28.48 23.74
CA LEU A 449 -5.33 29.48 23.69
C LEU A 449 -6.01 29.48 22.31
N PRO A 450 -7.30 29.88 22.22
CA PRO A 450 -8.02 30.02 20.95
C PRO A 450 -7.23 30.78 19.89
N ILE A 451 -7.37 30.38 18.63
CA ILE A 451 -6.78 31.06 17.49
C ILE A 451 -7.71 30.92 16.28
N THR A 452 -7.82 31.99 15.49
CA THR A 452 -8.62 32.04 14.26
C THR A 452 -7.77 32.71 13.19
N ILE A 453 -7.50 32.00 12.08
CA ILE A 453 -6.75 32.54 10.94
C ILE A 453 -7.66 32.48 9.71
N ASN A 454 -8.04 33.62 9.15
CA ASN A 454 -8.86 33.71 7.93
C ASN A 454 -10.13 32.82 7.96
N GLY A 455 -10.82 32.78 9.12
CA GLY A 455 -12.01 31.95 9.35
C GLY A 455 -11.73 30.49 9.77
N TYR A 456 -10.48 30.02 9.74
CA TYR A 456 -10.09 28.72 10.27
C TYR A 456 -9.77 28.80 11.77
N SER A 457 -10.60 28.16 12.60
CA SER A 457 -10.45 28.08 14.06
C SER A 457 -10.20 26.63 14.51
N PRO A 458 -8.94 26.17 14.61
CA PRO A 458 -8.63 24.83 15.09
C PRO A 458 -9.03 24.65 16.56
N ARG A 459 -9.45 23.43 16.92
CA ARG A 459 -9.78 23.02 18.30
C ARG A 459 -8.88 21.86 18.73
N ASN A 460 -8.65 21.72 20.03
CA ASN A 460 -7.99 20.55 20.60
C ASN A 460 -8.94 19.34 20.62
N ASP A 461 -8.38 18.13 20.66
CA ASP A 461 -9.13 16.86 20.62
C ASP A 461 -10.07 16.68 21.84
N ASP A 462 -9.79 17.35 22.96
CA ASP A 462 -10.65 17.41 24.15
C ASP A 462 -11.58 18.64 24.20
N GLY A 463 -11.55 19.49 23.17
CA GLY A 463 -12.36 20.70 23.05
C GLY A 463 -11.98 21.87 23.98
N SER A 464 -11.01 21.67 24.89
CA SER A 464 -10.61 22.62 25.93
C SER A 464 -9.35 23.41 25.56
N PHE A 465 -9.02 24.43 26.38
CA PHE A 465 -7.80 25.22 26.29
C PHE A 465 -7.17 25.31 27.69
N LYS A 466 -5.88 24.95 27.80
CA LYS A 466 -5.17 24.77 29.08
C LYS A 466 -4.24 25.92 29.47
N GLY A 467 -4.16 26.98 28.65
CA GLY A 467 -3.34 28.14 28.94
C GLY A 467 -1.84 27.86 28.80
N ALA A 468 -1.03 28.35 29.75
CA ALA A 468 0.42 28.23 29.69
C ALA A 468 0.92 26.80 29.94
N MET A 469 1.82 26.31 29.10
CA MET A 469 2.54 25.04 29.26
C MET A 469 3.92 25.10 28.58
N THR A 470 4.75 24.08 28.77
CA THR A 470 6.03 23.94 28.04
C THR A 470 5.83 23.32 26.65
N MET A 471 6.76 23.57 25.71
CA MET A 471 6.78 22.87 24.41
C MET A 471 6.76 21.34 24.56
N ARG A 472 7.50 20.80 25.53
CA ARG A 472 7.50 19.37 25.89
C ARG A 472 6.09 18.85 26.22
N GLN A 473 5.36 19.57 27.08
CA GLN A 473 3.97 19.22 27.43
C GLN A 473 3.03 19.38 26.24
N ALA A 474 3.23 20.39 25.38
CA ALA A 474 2.39 20.64 24.22
C ALA A 474 2.54 19.55 23.14
N LEU A 475 3.76 19.07 22.86
CA LEU A 475 3.99 17.97 21.93
C LEU A 475 3.46 16.63 22.48
N ALA A 476 3.76 16.34 23.75
CA ALA A 476 3.35 15.11 24.42
C ALA A 476 1.83 14.95 24.49
N ASN A 477 1.11 16.02 24.86
CA ASN A 477 -0.36 16.07 24.86
C ASN A 477 -0.96 16.34 23.46
N SER A 478 -0.12 16.51 22.44
CA SER A 478 -0.53 16.69 21.04
C SER A 478 -1.45 17.90 20.80
N VAL A 479 -1.24 19.01 21.52
CA VAL A 479 -2.10 20.21 21.46
C VAL A 479 -2.15 20.81 20.05
N ASN A 480 -3.35 21.18 19.57
CA ASN A 480 -3.59 21.65 18.19
C ASN A 480 -3.34 23.16 18.05
N SER A 481 -3.82 23.96 19.00
CA SER A 481 -3.65 25.42 19.03
C SER A 481 -2.16 25.83 18.99
N VAL A 482 -1.34 25.23 19.85
CA VAL A 482 0.11 25.49 19.99
C VAL A 482 0.86 25.08 18.73
N ALA A 483 0.52 23.94 18.12
CA ALA A 483 1.15 23.51 16.87
C ALA A 483 0.88 24.49 15.71
N VAL A 484 -0.32 25.07 15.65
CA VAL A 484 -0.66 26.08 14.64
C VAL A 484 0.06 27.41 14.93
N ARG A 485 0.11 27.85 16.20
CA ARG A 485 0.89 29.03 16.63
C ARG A 485 2.36 28.91 16.25
N LEU A 486 3.05 27.87 16.74
CA LEU A 486 4.46 27.60 16.45
C LEU A 486 4.80 27.56 14.94
N MET A 487 3.90 27.03 14.10
CA MET A 487 4.13 27.01 12.64
C MET A 487 3.99 28.40 11.99
N LEU A 488 3.13 29.26 12.52
CA LEU A 488 3.01 30.65 12.06
C LEU A 488 4.21 31.47 12.53
N ASP A 489 4.60 31.32 13.79
CA ASP A 489 5.71 32.04 14.43
C ASP A 489 7.07 31.67 13.79
N ALA A 490 7.33 30.37 13.57
CA ALA A 490 8.54 29.90 12.88
C ALA A 490 8.49 30.12 11.36
N GLY A 491 7.29 30.03 10.77
CA GLY A 491 6.99 30.28 9.35
C GLY A 491 6.75 29.01 8.54
N ILE A 492 5.56 28.91 7.92
CA ILE A 492 5.07 27.75 7.15
C ILE A 492 6.10 27.23 6.13
N LYS A 493 6.73 28.13 5.36
CA LYS A 493 7.75 27.76 4.36
C LYS A 493 9.00 27.11 4.97
N LYS A 494 9.41 27.53 6.17
CA LYS A 494 10.51 26.87 6.90
C LYS A 494 10.09 25.48 7.36
N THR A 495 8.85 25.31 7.85
CA THR A 495 8.31 23.99 8.21
C THR A 495 8.25 23.03 7.02
N VAL A 496 7.84 23.50 5.84
CA VAL A 496 7.89 22.71 4.59
C VAL A 496 9.34 22.36 4.23
N ALA A 497 10.27 23.32 4.28
CA ALA A 497 11.69 23.06 4.04
C ALA A 497 12.28 22.03 5.03
N THR A 498 11.88 22.06 6.30
CA THR A 498 12.24 21.07 7.32
C THR A 498 11.68 19.69 7.00
N ALA A 499 10.40 19.57 6.69
CA ALA A 499 9.79 18.29 6.31
C ALA A 499 10.48 17.68 5.07
N ASN A 500 10.76 18.50 4.05
CA ASN A 500 11.44 18.06 2.83
C ASN A 500 12.89 17.65 3.11
N ARG A 501 13.62 18.41 3.93
CA ARG A 501 15.00 18.10 4.39
C ARG A 501 15.09 16.80 5.19
N LEU A 502 14.03 16.45 5.93
CA LEU A 502 13.93 15.17 6.65
C LEU A 502 13.44 14.01 5.75
N GLY A 503 13.14 14.25 4.47
CA GLY A 503 12.87 13.20 3.49
C GLY A 503 11.42 13.02 3.05
N ILE A 504 10.50 13.94 3.41
CA ILE A 504 9.18 13.99 2.78
C ILE A 504 9.34 14.44 1.32
N LYS A 505 8.83 13.66 0.36
CA LYS A 505 8.88 13.94 -1.09
C LYS A 505 7.49 14.26 -1.66
N SER A 506 6.42 13.96 -0.91
CA SER A 506 5.03 14.29 -1.21
C SER A 506 4.73 15.78 -1.09
N GLU A 507 3.89 16.30 -1.98
CA GLU A 507 3.46 17.71 -2.02
C GLU A 507 2.82 18.15 -0.70
N LEU A 508 3.40 19.17 -0.07
CA LEU A 508 2.89 19.79 1.15
C LEU A 508 2.22 21.12 0.81
N ARG A 509 0.91 21.22 1.04
CA ARG A 509 0.13 22.43 0.78
C ARG A 509 0.43 23.46 1.86
N GLU A 510 0.99 24.60 1.47
CA GLU A 510 1.25 25.72 2.37
C GLU A 510 -0.07 26.30 2.92
N GLY A 511 -0.26 26.23 4.24
CA GLY A 511 -1.40 26.85 4.93
C GLY A 511 -1.45 26.50 6.42
N PRO A 512 -2.23 27.22 7.24
CA PRO A 512 -2.25 27.04 8.70
C PRO A 512 -2.65 25.64 9.18
N SER A 513 -3.43 24.90 8.38
CA SER A 513 -3.85 23.53 8.71
C SER A 513 -2.75 22.48 8.53
N LEU A 514 -1.64 22.82 7.86
CA LEU A 514 -0.49 21.91 7.65
C LEU A 514 0.11 21.42 8.99
N ALA A 515 0.11 22.26 10.04
CA ALA A 515 0.55 21.87 11.38
C ALA A 515 -0.25 20.71 12.00
N LEU A 516 -1.46 20.46 11.49
CA LEU A 516 -2.32 19.35 11.89
C LEU A 516 -2.33 18.21 10.85
N GLY A 517 -1.40 18.21 9.88
CA GLY A 517 -1.18 17.11 8.95
C GLY A 517 -2.27 16.89 7.91
N THR A 518 -2.76 17.98 7.30
CA THR A 518 -3.78 17.95 6.22
C THR A 518 -3.24 17.61 4.83
N SER A 519 -1.93 17.62 4.62
CA SER A 519 -1.28 17.18 3.37
C SER A 519 -0.92 15.70 3.45
N GLU A 520 -1.21 14.94 2.39
CA GLU A 520 -1.09 13.48 2.40
C GLU A 520 0.35 13.01 2.12
N VAL A 521 0.86 12.10 2.96
CA VAL A 521 2.19 11.49 2.84
C VAL A 521 2.09 9.97 2.90
N THR A 522 3.13 9.26 2.44
CA THR A 522 3.23 7.80 2.61
C THR A 522 3.82 7.42 3.96
N LEU A 523 3.53 6.20 4.43
CA LEU A 523 4.09 5.68 5.69
C LEU A 523 5.63 5.58 5.63
N VAL A 524 6.21 5.23 4.48
CA VAL A 524 7.66 5.15 4.32
C VAL A 524 8.35 6.50 4.49
N GLU A 525 7.87 7.56 3.84
CA GLU A 525 8.41 8.93 3.98
C GLU A 525 8.39 9.39 5.44
N LEU A 526 7.22 9.24 6.09
CA LEU A 526 7.02 9.68 7.47
C LEU A 526 7.87 8.86 8.46
N THR A 527 8.04 7.56 8.23
CA THR A 527 8.88 6.70 9.07
C THR A 527 10.36 7.03 8.89
N SER A 528 10.84 7.22 7.65
CA SER A 528 12.24 7.63 7.39
C SER A 528 12.57 8.99 8.00
N ALA A 529 11.61 9.93 7.97
CA ALA A 529 11.78 11.26 8.53
C ALA A 529 11.92 11.26 10.07
N TYR A 530 11.23 10.36 10.77
CA TYR A 530 11.47 10.12 12.20
C TYR A 530 12.80 9.40 12.43
N GLY A 531 13.23 8.57 11.48
CA GLY A 531 14.52 7.89 11.52
C GLY A 531 15.73 8.83 11.46
N VAL A 532 15.59 10.03 10.89
CA VAL A 532 16.62 11.09 10.99
C VAL A 532 16.92 11.43 12.45
N LEU A 533 15.89 11.53 13.31
CA LEU A 533 16.05 11.80 14.75
C LEU A 533 16.64 10.60 15.50
N ALA A 534 16.24 9.38 15.13
CA ALA A 534 16.80 8.13 15.65
C ALA A 534 18.26 7.88 15.26
N SER A 535 18.71 8.49 14.15
CA SER A 535 20.08 8.37 13.63
C SER A 535 21.07 9.41 14.17
N GLY A 536 20.61 10.31 15.06
CA GLY A 536 21.44 11.42 15.55
C GLY A 536 21.44 12.67 14.66
N GLY A 537 20.47 12.81 13.75
CA GLY A 537 20.34 13.95 12.84
C GLY A 537 20.95 13.74 11.45
N LEU A 538 21.33 12.51 11.11
CA LEU A 538 21.86 12.13 9.81
C LEU A 538 20.74 11.89 8.79
N ALA A 539 20.96 12.28 7.54
CA ALA A 539 20.06 11.97 6.44
C ALA A 539 19.88 10.44 6.31
N LEU A 540 18.66 9.99 6.03
CA LEU A 540 18.30 8.57 6.00
C LEU A 540 17.50 8.26 4.74
N GLU A 541 18.02 7.38 3.88
CA GLU A 541 17.29 6.89 2.70
C GLU A 541 16.80 5.44 2.94
N PRO A 542 15.46 5.22 2.95
CA PRO A 542 14.89 3.90 3.20
C PRO A 542 15.13 2.96 2.01
N HIS A 543 15.79 1.83 2.27
CA HIS A 543 16.23 0.88 1.25
C HIS A 543 15.99 -0.57 1.68
N VAL A 544 15.84 -1.47 0.70
CA VAL A 544 15.61 -2.91 0.94
C VAL A 544 16.63 -3.82 0.25
N ILE A 545 17.31 -3.33 -0.81
CA ILE A 545 18.33 -4.08 -1.56
C ILE A 545 19.70 -3.68 -1.04
N ARG A 546 20.54 -4.68 -0.74
CA ARG A 546 21.94 -4.53 -0.36
C ARG A 546 22.87 -4.76 -1.55
N SER A 547 22.64 -5.86 -2.28
CA SER A 547 23.38 -6.22 -3.49
C SER A 547 22.48 -6.96 -4.49
N VAL A 548 22.87 -6.94 -5.75
CA VAL A 548 22.39 -7.84 -6.81
C VAL A 548 23.62 -8.37 -7.53
N LYS A 549 23.74 -9.69 -7.64
CA LYS A 549 24.88 -10.36 -8.29
C LYS A 549 24.42 -11.54 -9.14
N THR A 550 25.21 -11.96 -10.11
CA THR A 550 24.96 -13.18 -10.89
C THR A 550 25.27 -14.44 -10.07
N SER A 551 24.88 -15.61 -10.56
CA SER A 551 25.36 -16.90 -10.03
C SER A 551 26.86 -17.14 -10.23
N SER A 552 27.54 -16.41 -11.13
CA SER A 552 29.00 -16.41 -11.27
C SER A 552 29.72 -15.45 -10.31
N GLY A 553 28.98 -14.65 -9.53
CA GLY A 553 29.52 -13.70 -8.55
C GLY A 553 29.81 -12.30 -9.08
N GLU A 554 29.47 -12.01 -10.34
CA GLU A 554 29.54 -10.67 -10.93
C GLU A 554 28.53 -9.75 -10.24
N ILE A 555 28.97 -8.57 -9.78
CA ILE A 555 28.13 -7.61 -9.04
C ILE A 555 27.41 -6.70 -10.04
N LEU A 556 26.10 -6.89 -10.18
CA LEU A 556 25.22 -6.08 -11.05
C LEU A 556 24.74 -4.80 -10.35
N TYR A 557 24.64 -4.84 -9.01
CA TYR A 557 24.38 -3.69 -8.15
C TYR A 557 24.99 -3.93 -6.78
N GLN A 558 25.61 -2.91 -6.20
CA GLN A 558 25.98 -2.88 -4.79
C GLN A 558 25.51 -1.53 -4.23
N ARG A 559 24.79 -1.54 -3.11
CA ARG A 559 24.42 -0.31 -2.42
C ARG A 559 25.71 0.40 -1.98
N PRO A 560 25.90 1.69 -2.29
CA PRO A 560 27.07 2.46 -1.85
C PRO A 560 27.21 2.51 -0.32
N ILE A 561 28.44 2.74 0.14
CA ILE A 561 28.75 3.03 1.54
C ILE A 561 28.26 4.45 1.87
N ASP A 562 27.43 4.55 2.92
CA ASP A 562 26.62 5.74 3.19
C ASP A 562 27.39 6.80 3.99
N ILE A 563 28.05 7.74 3.29
CA ILE A 563 28.55 8.99 3.89
C ILE A 563 27.35 9.93 4.09
N ARG A 564 26.60 9.71 5.17
CA ARG A 564 25.33 10.42 5.44
C ARG A 564 25.59 11.84 5.90
N LYS A 565 24.94 12.81 5.25
CA LYS A 565 25.00 14.23 5.61
C LYS A 565 24.27 14.48 6.94
N GLN A 566 24.89 15.22 7.86
CA GLN A 566 24.19 15.80 9.00
C GLN A 566 23.16 16.84 8.49
N VAL A 567 21.87 16.61 8.76
CA VAL A 567 20.77 17.49 8.32
C VAL A 567 20.07 18.21 9.46
N VAL A 568 20.16 17.69 10.70
CA VAL A 568 19.68 18.34 11.94
C VAL A 568 20.85 18.40 12.93
N LYS A 569 20.99 19.45 13.76
CA LYS A 569 22.09 19.51 14.74
C LYS A 569 21.88 18.49 15.87
N PRO A 570 22.94 17.94 16.50
CA PRO A 570 22.81 17.03 17.64
C PRO A 570 21.98 17.59 18.80
N ASP A 571 22.11 18.88 19.11
CA ASP A 571 21.37 19.54 20.20
C ASP A 571 19.86 19.58 19.92
N ASP A 572 19.49 19.98 18.69
CA ASP A 572 18.09 19.99 18.22
C ASP A 572 17.49 18.57 18.20
N VAL A 573 18.30 17.56 17.89
CA VAL A 573 17.92 16.13 17.96
C VAL A 573 17.70 15.69 19.41
N GLY A 574 18.59 16.05 20.34
CA GLY A 574 18.43 15.74 21.77
C GLY A 574 17.17 16.38 22.35
N ALA A 575 16.96 17.67 22.07
CA ALA A 575 15.76 18.41 22.46
C ALA A 575 14.47 17.82 21.87
N MET A 576 14.49 17.39 20.61
CA MET A 576 13.34 16.71 19.99
C MET A 576 13.10 15.30 20.59
N ASN A 577 14.17 14.54 20.85
CA ASN A 577 14.07 13.19 21.41
C ASN A 577 13.52 13.20 22.85
N ASP A 578 13.86 14.20 23.66
CA ASP A 578 13.22 14.48 24.96
C ASP A 578 11.71 14.73 24.82
N MET A 579 11.30 15.66 23.96
CA MET A 579 9.87 15.97 23.76
C MET A 579 9.06 14.79 23.17
N LEU A 580 9.67 13.98 22.30
CA LEU A 580 9.05 12.78 21.75
C LEU A 580 9.07 11.58 22.72
N ASN A 581 10.04 11.49 23.63
CA ASN A 581 10.01 10.53 24.74
C ASN A 581 8.87 10.86 25.73
N ALA A 582 8.68 12.14 26.07
CA ALA A 582 7.57 12.59 26.90
C ALA A 582 6.20 12.16 26.35
N THR A 583 6.05 12.02 25.03
CA THR A 583 4.83 11.50 24.41
C THR A 583 4.49 10.06 24.85
N LEU A 584 5.50 9.22 25.10
CA LEU A 584 5.33 7.84 25.57
C LEU A 584 5.31 7.74 27.10
N VAL A 585 5.98 8.65 27.82
CA VAL A 585 5.99 8.65 29.30
C VAL A 585 4.69 9.22 29.87
N SER A 586 4.28 10.42 29.44
CA SER A 586 3.15 11.16 30.02
C SER A 586 2.12 11.63 28.99
N GLY A 587 2.45 11.64 27.70
CA GLY A 587 1.58 12.11 26.63
C GLY A 587 0.56 11.10 26.09
N THR A 588 0.24 11.22 24.80
CA THR A 588 -0.77 10.41 24.08
C THR A 588 -0.29 9.01 23.68
N GLY A 589 1.01 8.74 23.72
CA GLY A 589 1.65 7.53 23.20
C GLY A 589 1.84 6.39 24.20
N ARG A 590 1.39 6.51 25.46
CA ARG A 590 1.75 5.62 26.59
C ARG A 590 1.65 4.12 26.32
N ARG A 591 0.70 3.67 25.48
CA ARG A 591 0.56 2.24 25.13
C ARG A 591 1.77 1.67 24.36
N ALA A 592 2.51 2.51 23.62
CA ALA A 592 3.70 2.12 22.89
C ALA A 592 4.94 1.90 23.79
N ALA A 593 4.90 2.30 25.07
CA ALA A 593 6.05 2.15 25.96
C ALA A 593 6.49 0.68 26.09
N ILE A 594 7.77 0.42 25.84
CA ILE A 594 8.44 -0.88 26.00
C ILE A 594 9.37 -0.85 27.20
N ALA A 595 9.46 -1.97 27.93
CA ALA A 595 10.30 -2.05 29.12
C ALA A 595 11.79 -1.97 28.77
N ARG A 596 12.60 -1.35 29.65
CA ARG A 596 14.07 -1.23 29.58
C ARG A 596 14.68 -0.48 28.39
N HIS A 597 13.93 -0.19 27.33
CA HIS A 597 14.41 0.55 26.15
C HIS A 597 13.81 1.95 26.07
N PRO A 598 14.62 3.02 26.20
CA PRO A 598 14.22 4.38 25.85
C PRO A 598 13.65 4.45 24.43
N ALA A 599 12.44 5.00 24.33
CA ALA A 599 11.70 5.09 23.08
C ALA A 599 11.07 6.49 22.95
N ALA A 600 10.97 6.97 21.71
CA ALA A 600 10.37 8.25 21.35
C ALA A 600 9.38 8.04 20.20
N GLY A 601 8.36 8.90 20.08
CA GLY A 601 7.38 8.74 19.00
C GLY A 601 6.17 9.63 19.14
N LYS A 602 5.26 9.55 18.17
CA LYS A 602 4.11 10.44 18.05
C LYS A 602 2.87 9.71 17.54
N THR A 603 1.73 10.03 18.15
CA THR A 603 0.40 9.65 17.68
C THR A 603 -0.11 10.61 16.61
N GLY A 604 -0.79 10.07 15.60
CA GLY A 604 -1.56 10.80 14.60
C GLY A 604 -2.96 10.22 14.44
N THR A 605 -3.91 11.09 14.10
CA THR A 605 -5.30 10.75 13.75
C THR A 605 -5.74 11.79 12.73
N SER A 606 -6.42 11.39 11.66
CA SER A 606 -7.05 12.31 10.70
C SER A 606 -8.39 12.84 11.21
N GLN A 607 -8.99 13.77 10.45
CA GLN A 607 -10.42 14.05 10.55
C GLN A 607 -11.27 12.77 10.37
N ASP A 608 -12.41 12.72 11.06
CA ASP A 608 -13.37 11.59 11.13
C ASP A 608 -12.77 10.20 11.44
N PHE A 609 -11.60 10.12 12.10
CA PHE A 609 -10.94 8.83 12.40
C PHE A 609 -10.73 7.94 11.15
N ARG A 610 -10.45 8.52 9.97
CA ARG A 610 -10.26 7.79 8.70
C ARG A 610 -8.88 7.14 8.59
N ASP A 611 -7.86 7.78 9.14
CA ASP A 611 -6.49 7.31 9.26
C ASP A 611 -6.00 7.48 10.71
N ALA A 612 -5.33 6.46 11.25
CA ALA A 612 -4.72 6.48 12.59
C ALA A 612 -3.28 5.97 12.55
N TRP A 613 -2.38 6.67 13.23
CA TRP A 613 -0.93 6.50 13.07
C TRP A 613 -0.20 6.43 14.40
N PHE A 614 0.81 5.56 14.48
CA PHE A 614 1.88 5.70 15.45
C PHE A 614 3.24 5.54 14.76
N ILE A 615 4.09 6.56 14.88
CA ILE A 615 5.47 6.53 14.38
C ILE A 615 6.38 6.71 15.59
N GLY A 616 7.33 5.81 15.78
CA GLY A 616 8.22 5.83 16.94
C GLY A 616 9.46 4.97 16.75
N TYR A 617 10.46 5.21 17.60
CA TYR A 617 11.79 4.64 17.48
C TYR A 617 12.48 4.45 18.84
N THR A 618 13.49 3.59 18.82
CA THR A 618 14.57 3.51 19.81
C THR A 618 15.89 3.86 19.11
N ALA A 619 17.01 3.75 19.80
CA ALA A 619 18.34 3.82 19.17
C ALA A 619 18.74 2.56 18.36
N HIS A 620 17.86 1.55 18.23
CA HIS A 620 18.10 0.35 17.40
C HIS A 620 17.17 0.24 16.20
N TYR A 621 15.91 0.67 16.31
CA TYR A 621 14.93 0.58 15.23
C TYR A 621 13.95 1.76 15.22
N VAL A 622 13.45 2.04 14.03
CA VAL A 622 12.42 3.02 13.70
C VAL A 622 11.25 2.28 13.09
N ALA A 623 10.05 2.50 13.61
CA ALA A 623 8.85 1.84 13.12
C ALA A 623 7.67 2.80 13.00
N GLY A 624 6.92 2.63 11.91
CA GLY A 624 5.68 3.33 11.65
C GLY A 624 4.54 2.35 11.42
N VAL A 625 3.38 2.63 12.00
CA VAL A 625 2.14 1.85 11.85
C VAL A 625 1.02 2.79 11.44
N TRP A 626 0.23 2.36 10.44
CA TRP A 626 -1.01 3.00 9.99
C TRP A 626 -2.18 2.01 10.06
N PHE A 627 -3.36 2.51 10.44
CA PHE A 627 -4.66 1.85 10.34
C PHE A 627 -5.64 2.76 9.57
N GLY A 628 -6.52 2.17 8.76
CA GLY A 628 -7.55 2.91 8.04
C GLY A 628 -8.35 2.06 7.04
N ASN A 629 -9.15 2.74 6.22
CA ASN A 629 -10.00 2.11 5.20
C ASN A 629 -9.67 2.61 3.78
N ASP A 630 -9.58 1.70 2.80
CA ASP A 630 -9.25 2.04 1.40
C ASP A 630 -10.28 2.96 0.73
N ASN A 631 -11.55 2.83 1.12
CA ASN A 631 -12.66 3.66 0.66
C ASN A 631 -12.81 4.98 1.46
N GLY A 632 -11.87 5.30 2.35
CA GLY A 632 -11.87 6.52 3.16
C GLY A 632 -13.00 6.60 4.20
N ARG A 633 -13.73 5.50 4.49
CA ARG A 633 -14.75 5.49 5.54
C ARG A 633 -14.12 5.65 6.93
N PRO A 634 -14.75 6.43 7.84
CA PRO A 634 -14.39 6.49 9.26
C PRO A 634 -14.20 5.11 9.90
N MET A 635 -13.21 4.98 10.77
CA MET A 635 -13.11 3.89 11.74
C MET A 635 -13.90 4.26 13.01
N ASN A 636 -14.23 3.26 13.82
CA ASN A 636 -14.90 3.47 15.11
C ASN A 636 -13.92 4.00 16.17
N ARG A 637 -13.67 5.32 16.13
CA ARG A 637 -12.87 6.06 17.14
C ARG A 637 -11.43 5.52 17.31
N ILE A 638 -10.86 4.96 16.25
CA ILE A 638 -9.46 4.50 16.22
C ILE A 638 -8.54 5.71 16.10
N VAL A 639 -7.51 5.73 16.94
CA VAL A 639 -6.58 6.86 17.12
C VAL A 639 -5.16 6.34 17.28
N GLY A 640 -4.14 7.17 17.00
CA GLY A 640 -2.74 6.72 17.10
C GLY A 640 -2.36 6.02 18.41
N GLY A 641 -2.95 6.45 19.53
CA GLY A 641 -2.71 5.88 20.87
C GLY A 641 -3.50 4.60 21.24
N ASN A 642 -4.26 3.99 20.32
CA ASN A 642 -4.87 2.67 20.53
C ASN A 642 -4.25 1.56 19.67
N LEU A 643 -4.86 1.15 18.55
CA LEU A 643 -4.38 0.00 17.76
C LEU A 643 -2.98 0.22 17.13
N PRO A 644 -2.64 1.41 16.55
CA PRO A 644 -1.31 1.62 15.97
C PRO A 644 -0.18 1.54 17.02
N ALA A 645 -0.36 2.17 18.18
CA ALA A 645 0.59 2.09 19.30
C ALA A 645 0.71 0.68 19.90
N ARG A 646 -0.37 -0.11 19.90
CA ARG A 646 -0.35 -1.53 20.31
C ARG A 646 0.51 -2.35 19.33
N VAL A 647 0.19 -2.33 18.03
CA VAL A 647 0.95 -3.05 17.00
C VAL A 647 2.44 -2.68 17.03
N TRP A 648 2.75 -1.38 17.15
CA TRP A 648 4.14 -0.92 17.26
C TRP A 648 4.87 -1.60 18.42
N ARG A 649 4.26 -1.62 19.62
CA ARG A 649 4.83 -2.27 20.81
C ARG A 649 4.96 -3.77 20.64
N ASP A 650 3.92 -4.43 20.16
CA ASP A 650 3.85 -5.90 20.10
C ASP A 650 4.82 -6.49 19.04
N VAL A 651 5.28 -5.67 18.08
CA VAL A 651 6.39 -6.00 17.17
C VAL A 651 7.76 -5.50 17.68
N MET A 652 7.81 -4.35 18.38
CA MET A 652 9.07 -3.82 18.92
C MET A 652 9.59 -4.61 20.12
N ILE A 653 8.73 -5.28 20.91
CA ILE A 653 9.17 -6.17 21.99
C ILE A 653 10.06 -7.32 21.46
N PRO A 654 9.61 -8.19 20.52
CA PRO A 654 10.45 -9.26 20.00
C PRO A 654 11.68 -8.74 19.22
N ALA A 655 11.57 -7.57 18.58
CA ALA A 655 12.73 -6.94 17.92
C ALA A 655 13.85 -6.56 18.90
N HIS A 656 13.53 -6.28 20.18
CA HIS A 656 14.50 -5.88 21.20
C HIS A 656 14.97 -7.00 22.13
N SER A 657 14.40 -8.21 22.07
CA SER A 657 14.70 -9.31 23.01
C SER A 657 16.20 -9.60 23.23
N ASN A 658 17.00 -9.46 22.17
CA ASN A 658 18.46 -9.71 22.18
C ASN A 658 19.28 -8.43 21.96
N ARG A 659 18.73 -7.25 22.25
CA ARG A 659 19.43 -5.95 22.10
C ARG A 659 19.74 -5.35 23.47
N THR A 660 20.94 -4.81 23.66
CA THR A 660 21.27 -4.03 24.86
C THR A 660 20.49 -2.72 24.90
N PRO A 661 19.97 -2.26 26.05
CA PRO A 661 19.45 -0.91 26.19
C PRO A 661 20.46 0.15 25.74
N LYS A 662 19.96 1.19 25.06
CA LYS A 662 20.70 2.37 24.62
C LYS A 662 19.81 3.61 24.80
N SER A 663 20.42 4.71 25.20
CA SER A 663 19.79 6.03 25.26
C SER A 663 19.33 6.49 23.87
N LEU A 664 18.39 7.43 23.79
CA LEU A 664 18.08 8.09 22.53
C LEU A 664 19.22 9.07 22.18
N PRO A 665 19.51 9.33 20.89
CA PRO A 665 20.57 10.26 20.51
C PRO A 665 20.38 11.64 21.14
N GLY A 666 21.42 12.17 21.78
CA GLY A 666 21.37 13.48 22.45
C GLY A 666 20.52 13.54 23.73
N THR A 667 19.97 12.42 24.23
CA THR A 667 19.26 12.37 25.54
C THR A 667 20.06 11.69 26.63
N GLU A 668 21.37 11.52 26.44
CA GLU A 668 22.25 11.08 27.53
C GLU A 668 22.40 12.24 28.49
N THR A 669 21.76 12.11 29.66
CA THR A 669 22.10 12.94 30.82
C THR A 669 23.59 12.81 31.04
N ALA A 670 24.31 13.95 31.01
CA ALA A 670 25.67 13.99 31.50
C ALA A 670 25.69 13.29 32.87
N GLN A 671 26.56 12.29 33.03
CA GLN A 671 26.75 11.67 34.33
C GLN A 671 27.30 12.76 35.24
N LEU A 672 26.46 13.28 36.13
CA LEU A 672 26.94 13.93 37.34
C LEU A 672 27.97 12.96 37.94
N PRO A 673 29.22 13.40 38.18
CA PRO A 673 30.26 12.49 38.64
C PRO A 673 29.74 11.69 39.83
N ARG A 674 29.77 10.35 39.72
CA ARG A 674 29.48 9.51 40.87
C ARG A 674 30.49 9.89 41.95
N ASP A 675 30.01 10.24 43.14
CA ASP A 675 30.85 10.69 44.24
C ASP A 675 32.04 9.76 44.43
N SER A 676 33.22 10.22 44.03
CA SER A 676 34.47 9.55 44.33
C SER A 676 34.67 9.64 45.83
N LYS A 677 34.52 8.50 46.53
CA LYS A 677 34.80 8.36 47.95
C LYS A 677 36.31 8.39 48.24
N ASP A 678 36.95 9.47 47.82
CA ASP A 678 38.31 9.86 48.14
C ASP A 678 38.25 11.38 48.36
N GLY A 679 38.31 11.80 49.63
CA GLY A 679 38.10 13.21 50.01
C GLY A 679 39.42 13.93 50.28
N VAL A 680 39.41 15.27 50.17
CA VAL A 680 40.40 16.16 50.81
C VAL A 680 39.72 17.50 51.16
N SER A 681 40.01 17.98 52.37
CA SER A 681 39.95 19.37 52.88
C SER A 681 38.73 20.28 52.61
N HIS A 682 38.16 20.79 53.70
CA HIS A 682 37.44 22.06 53.71
C HIS A 682 38.40 23.23 53.46
N THR A 683 37.96 24.26 52.75
CA THR A 683 38.33 25.65 53.07
C THR A 683 37.09 26.53 52.99
N GLU A 684 36.90 27.39 53.98
CA GLU A 684 35.82 28.36 54.01
C GLU A 684 36.17 29.59 53.15
N ASN A 685 35.17 30.20 52.52
CA ASN A 685 35.04 31.65 52.46
C ASN A 685 33.58 32.04 52.10
N ASP A 686 33.07 33.02 52.84
CA ASP A 686 31.70 33.57 52.81
C ASP A 686 31.63 34.73 51.74
N PRO A 687 30.61 35.62 51.62
CA PRO A 687 29.34 35.74 52.33
C PRO A 687 28.10 36.18 51.49
N ILE A 688 27.15 35.29 51.20
CA ILE A 688 25.73 35.69 50.96
C ILE A 688 24.75 34.66 51.58
N ALA A 689 24.92 34.39 52.88
CA ALA A 689 24.06 33.50 53.66
C ALA A 689 23.37 34.21 54.85
N HIS A 690 23.01 35.49 54.68
CA HIS A 690 22.38 36.29 55.72
C HIS A 690 21.25 37.19 55.21
N LEU A 691 20.04 36.62 55.12
CA LEU A 691 18.72 37.28 55.25
C LEU A 691 17.62 36.21 55.20
N MET A 692 16.44 36.50 55.77
CA MET A 692 15.23 35.65 55.76
C MET A 692 15.31 34.30 56.52
N LYS A 693 15.52 34.35 57.84
CA LYS A 693 15.04 33.32 58.79
C LYS A 693 14.10 33.93 59.84
N ALA A 694 12.83 34.02 59.49
CA ALA A 694 11.65 34.11 60.35
C ALA A 694 10.42 33.77 59.47
N ASP A 695 9.38 33.06 59.92
CA ASP A 695 9.07 32.57 61.27
C ASP A 695 8.46 31.15 61.19
N GLN A 696 8.57 30.35 62.25
CA GLN A 696 7.88 29.07 62.44
C GLN A 696 7.67 28.78 63.93
N THR A 697 6.42 28.65 64.37
CA THR A 697 6.02 27.73 65.46
C THR A 697 4.52 27.35 65.31
N PRO A 698 4.04 26.23 65.91
CA PRO A 698 2.96 25.43 65.31
C PRO A 698 1.76 25.17 66.24
N PHE A 699 0.76 24.43 65.75
CA PHE A 699 -0.10 23.60 66.63
C PHE A 699 -0.52 22.27 65.98
N LYS A 700 -0.90 21.29 66.82
CA LYS A 700 -1.43 19.95 66.46
C LYS A 700 -2.99 19.98 66.56
N SER A 701 -3.81 18.95 66.34
CA SER A 701 -3.62 17.49 66.34
C SER A 701 -4.80 16.71 65.73
N ASN A 702 -4.65 15.38 65.66
CA ASN A 702 -5.67 14.32 65.78
C ASN A 702 -6.49 13.80 64.55
N HIS A 703 -6.76 12.49 64.67
CA HIS A 703 -7.48 11.53 63.83
C HIS A 703 -8.96 11.37 64.31
N PRO A 704 -9.86 10.53 63.71
CA PRO A 704 -9.61 9.38 62.82
C PRO A 704 -10.54 9.23 61.59
N ILE A 705 -10.37 8.09 60.90
CA ILE A 705 -11.14 7.60 59.76
C ILE A 705 -12.50 7.04 60.21
N HIS A 706 -13.55 7.27 59.42
CA HIS A 706 -14.69 6.35 59.36
C HIS A 706 -15.15 6.11 57.91
N ASN A 707 -15.80 4.98 57.68
CA ASN A 707 -16.06 4.42 56.34
C ASN A 707 -17.35 3.60 56.40
N ASP A 708 -18.36 3.97 55.61
CA ASP A 708 -19.52 3.12 55.42
C ASP A 708 -20.18 3.28 54.04
N ARG A 709 -21.04 2.32 53.69
CA ARG A 709 -21.76 2.19 52.42
C ARG A 709 -23.25 2.37 52.66
N ASN A 710 -23.96 3.04 51.74
CA ASN A 710 -25.11 2.45 51.06
C ASN A 710 -25.72 3.39 49.98
N ASN A 711 -26.49 2.76 49.09
CA ASN A 711 -27.27 3.32 47.98
C ASN A 711 -28.76 3.49 48.46
N PRO A 712 -29.81 3.86 47.68
CA PRO A 712 -29.88 4.19 46.24
C PRO A 712 -30.92 5.31 45.83
N VAL A 713 -31.26 5.35 44.52
CA VAL A 713 -32.58 5.71 43.90
C VAL A 713 -32.88 7.18 43.46
N ALA A 714 -33.70 7.26 42.38
CA ALA A 714 -34.55 8.37 41.87
C ALA A 714 -33.99 9.45 40.89
N MET A 715 -34.13 9.10 39.60
CA MET A 715 -34.54 9.93 38.45
C MET A 715 -35.27 11.28 38.69
N ASN A 716 -34.82 12.34 37.98
CA ASN A 716 -35.56 13.16 36.95
C ASN A 716 -36.90 13.88 37.33
N PRO A 717 -37.49 14.77 36.49
CA PRO A 717 -37.02 15.43 35.26
C PRO A 717 -37.35 16.97 35.12
N SER A 718 -37.09 17.52 33.93
CA SER A 718 -37.92 18.53 33.21
C SER A 718 -37.73 20.05 33.38
N VAL A 719 -38.28 20.75 32.36
CA VAL A 719 -38.43 22.21 32.12
C VAL A 719 -37.15 22.94 31.70
N GLU A 720 -36.87 23.40 30.46
CA GLU A 720 -37.54 23.50 29.14
C GLU A 720 -37.64 24.96 28.63
N ARG A 721 -37.05 25.18 27.43
CA ARG A 721 -37.24 26.24 26.41
C ARG A 721 -37.77 27.63 26.81
N LEU A 722 -37.09 28.65 26.27
CA LEU A 722 -37.75 29.72 25.50
C LEU A 722 -36.85 30.20 24.35
N ALA A 723 -37.38 31.02 23.43
CA ALA A 723 -36.83 31.23 22.08
C ALA A 723 -36.35 32.66 21.76
N ALA A 724 -35.75 32.82 20.58
CA ALA A 724 -35.24 34.05 19.97
C ALA A 724 -36.40 34.93 19.39
N PRO A 725 -36.17 36.05 18.64
CA PRO A 725 -34.89 36.67 18.22
C PRO A 725 -34.85 38.22 18.34
N SER A 726 -33.78 38.84 17.84
CA SER A 726 -33.82 40.24 17.35
C SER A 726 -33.05 40.40 16.04
N LYS A 727 -33.52 41.33 15.19
CA LYS A 727 -32.84 41.83 14.00
C LYS A 727 -32.62 43.32 14.17
N THR A 728 -31.47 43.83 13.73
CA THR A 728 -31.38 45.22 13.26
C THR A 728 -30.45 45.28 12.05
N SER A 729 -30.93 45.89 10.97
CA SER A 729 -30.17 46.15 9.75
C SER A 729 -30.00 47.66 9.58
N GLN A 730 -28.80 48.11 9.29
CA GLN A 730 -28.59 49.36 8.56
C GLN A 730 -27.65 49.11 7.39
N ASP A 731 -28.07 49.61 6.24
CA ASP A 731 -27.40 49.48 4.95
C ASP A 731 -27.17 50.90 4.42
N LYS A 732 -25.95 51.19 3.94
CA LYS A 732 -25.67 52.44 3.23
C LYS A 732 -24.47 52.34 2.28
N GLN A 733 -24.77 51.79 1.11
CA GLN A 733 -24.42 52.37 -0.20
C GLN A 733 -22.97 52.82 -0.50
N ILE A 734 -22.41 52.14 -1.51
CA ILE A 734 -21.71 52.72 -2.66
C ILE A 734 -20.35 53.42 -2.40
N ASP A 735 -19.29 52.78 -2.92
CA ASP A 735 -18.42 53.46 -3.89
C ASP A 735 -18.27 52.57 -5.15
N LYS A 736 -18.03 53.18 -6.31
CA LYS A 736 -17.88 52.54 -7.63
C LYS A 736 -16.63 53.08 -8.35
N ASN A 737 -15.42 52.80 -7.88
CA ASN A 737 -14.22 52.99 -8.69
C ASN A 737 -13.00 52.14 -8.25
N PHE A 738 -12.84 50.94 -8.83
CA PHE A 738 -11.59 50.17 -8.73
C PHE A 738 -11.19 49.46 -10.05
N LEU A 739 -11.50 50.08 -11.20
CA LEU A 739 -11.07 49.61 -12.53
C LEU A 739 -10.27 50.66 -13.33
N GLY A 740 -9.76 51.70 -12.65
CA GLY A 740 -9.01 52.82 -13.25
C GLY A 740 -7.62 53.06 -12.67
N LYS A 741 -6.99 52.07 -12.02
CA LYS A 741 -5.68 52.22 -11.32
C LYS A 741 -4.59 51.20 -11.69
N VAL A 742 -4.75 50.45 -12.78
CA VAL A 742 -3.77 49.41 -13.22
C VAL A 742 -3.38 49.56 -14.71
N LEU A 743 -3.84 50.59 -15.41
CA LEU A 743 -3.50 50.83 -16.82
C LEU A 743 -3.14 52.31 -17.06
N GLY A 744 -1.87 52.56 -17.40
CA GLY A 744 -1.34 53.86 -17.84
C GLY A 744 -0.15 54.37 -17.01
N GLY A 745 0.99 54.65 -17.66
CA GLY A 745 2.10 55.40 -17.03
C GLY A 745 3.53 54.87 -17.25
N LEU A 746 4.05 54.91 -18.48
CA LEU A 746 5.48 55.13 -18.77
C LEU A 746 5.61 56.50 -19.46
N PRO A 747 6.68 57.28 -19.20
CA PRO A 747 7.88 57.31 -20.07
C PRO A 747 9.18 56.98 -19.29
N ALA A 748 10.28 56.46 -19.87
CA ALA A 748 11.19 56.98 -20.92
C ALA A 748 12.01 58.21 -20.45
N THR A 749 13.31 58.39 -20.72
CA THR A 749 14.28 57.80 -21.69
C THR A 749 15.64 57.47 -20.95
N SER A 750 16.78 57.06 -21.51
CA SER A 750 17.38 57.11 -22.88
C SER A 750 18.48 56.03 -23.08
N GLY A 751 18.88 55.78 -24.34
CA GLY A 751 20.05 54.97 -24.77
C GLY A 751 20.95 55.77 -25.72
N PRO A 752 21.62 55.21 -26.76
CA PRO A 752 21.79 53.81 -27.20
C PRO A 752 23.18 53.29 -26.74
N ILE A 753 24.03 52.45 -27.38
CA ILE A 753 24.21 51.73 -28.68
C ILE A 753 24.99 50.40 -28.35
N VAL A 754 25.51 49.50 -29.21
CA VAL A 754 25.90 49.40 -30.65
C VAL A 754 25.51 47.99 -31.19
N THR A 755 25.82 47.68 -32.45
CA THR A 755 25.86 46.33 -33.09
C THR A 755 27.12 45.52 -32.66
N GLU A 756 27.42 44.26 -33.07
CA GLU A 756 27.11 43.51 -34.31
C GLU A 756 27.19 41.96 -34.12
N ALA A 757 27.16 41.17 -35.19
CA ALA A 757 26.95 39.70 -35.17
C ALA A 757 28.04 38.90 -35.92
N ALA A 758 28.16 37.59 -35.63
CA ALA A 758 28.81 36.59 -36.49
C ALA A 758 28.34 35.15 -36.18
N MET A 759 28.38 34.27 -37.19
CA MET A 759 28.35 32.80 -37.05
C MET A 759 29.77 32.24 -37.22
N VAL A 760 30.04 31.01 -36.79
CA VAL A 760 30.76 29.94 -37.56
C VAL A 760 30.87 28.65 -36.72
N THR A 761 31.18 27.52 -37.38
CA THR A 761 31.06 26.13 -36.92
C THR A 761 32.39 25.48 -36.46
N ALA A 762 32.26 24.24 -35.95
CA ALA A 762 33.20 23.10 -36.07
C ALA A 762 34.04 22.65 -34.84
N ASN A 763 33.48 21.66 -34.12
CA ASN A 763 33.91 20.25 -34.02
C ASN A 763 35.35 19.79 -33.63
N GLU A 764 35.38 18.60 -33.00
CA GLU A 764 36.46 17.59 -32.86
C GLU A 764 37.49 17.59 -31.69
N THR A 765 37.21 16.70 -30.73
CA THR A 765 37.99 15.48 -30.38
C THR A 765 39.51 15.55 -30.10
N ILE A 766 39.89 15.27 -28.85
CA ILE A 766 41.24 14.77 -28.48
C ILE A 766 41.13 13.57 -27.50
N LYS A 767 41.97 12.54 -27.68
CA LYS A 767 42.16 11.38 -26.77
C LYS A 767 43.50 11.47 -26.00
N PRO A 768 43.64 10.84 -24.82
CA PRO A 768 44.85 10.95 -23.98
C PRO A 768 46.00 9.97 -24.33
N ARG A 769 47.22 10.37 -23.97
CA ARG A 769 48.40 9.51 -23.64
C ARG A 769 48.72 9.74 -22.14
N VAL A 770 49.14 8.80 -21.28
CA VAL A 770 49.96 7.55 -21.37
C VAL A 770 51.48 7.78 -21.26
N ASN A 771 52.00 7.67 -20.02
CA ASN A 771 53.22 6.95 -19.56
C ASN A 771 53.52 7.35 -18.08
N ALA A 772 53.83 6.45 -17.13
CA ALA A 772 55.06 5.63 -16.90
C ALA A 772 56.23 6.46 -16.31
N GLN A 773 57.21 5.96 -15.54
CA GLN A 773 57.56 4.60 -15.05
C GLN A 773 58.39 4.72 -13.74
N VAL A 774 58.34 3.79 -12.77
CA VAL A 774 59.39 2.81 -12.30
C VAL A 774 59.02 2.50 -10.82
N THR A 775 59.10 1.32 -10.15
CA THR A 775 59.56 -0.07 -10.40
C THR A 775 60.84 -0.51 -9.62
N GLN A 776 60.68 -0.99 -8.37
CA GLN A 776 61.56 -1.98 -7.68
C GLN A 776 60.83 -2.67 -6.50
N GLU A 777 61.21 -3.85 -5.96
CA GLU A 777 61.68 -5.13 -6.57
C GLU A 777 61.87 -6.20 -5.46
N GLN A 778 61.18 -7.35 -5.54
CA GLN A 778 61.64 -8.69 -5.11
C GLN A 778 60.56 -9.76 -5.39
N ALA A 779 60.95 -11.04 -5.48
CA ALA A 779 60.20 -12.10 -6.16
C ALA A 779 60.12 -13.42 -5.33
N PRO A 780 59.66 -14.59 -5.83
CA PRO A 780 58.55 -15.27 -5.15
C PRO A 780 58.82 -16.71 -4.69
N GLN A 781 57.91 -17.26 -3.86
CA GLN A 781 57.77 -18.70 -3.62
C GLN A 781 56.31 -19.17 -3.81
N ALA A 782 56.11 -20.49 -3.84
CA ALA A 782 55.18 -21.09 -4.80
C ALA A 782 53.90 -21.76 -4.23
N ARG A 783 53.03 -22.10 -5.17
CA ARG A 783 51.71 -22.76 -5.07
C ARG A 783 51.63 -23.91 -4.05
N ALA A 784 50.52 -23.98 -3.32
CA ALA A 784 49.93 -25.22 -2.81
C ALA A 784 48.40 -25.18 -3.05
N GLY A 785 47.79 -26.32 -3.39
CA GLY A 785 46.35 -26.44 -3.66
C GLY A 785 45.53 -26.75 -2.41
N PHE A 786 44.30 -26.26 -2.34
CA PHE A 786 43.43 -26.46 -1.17
C PHE A 786 42.69 -27.82 -1.23
N ASN A 787 42.85 -28.65 -0.20
CA ASN A 787 42.26 -29.99 -0.10
C ASN A 787 41.06 -29.98 0.88
N PRO A 788 39.80 -30.21 0.40
CA PRO A 788 38.61 -30.05 1.22
C PRO A 788 38.36 -31.13 2.30
N ARG A 789 39.26 -32.11 2.49
CA ARG A 789 39.14 -33.07 3.62
C ARG A 789 39.56 -32.50 4.98
N ALA A 790 40.49 -31.55 5.02
CA ALA A 790 41.15 -31.13 6.26
C ALA A 790 40.28 -30.36 7.27
N LEU A 791 39.07 -29.91 6.90
CA LEU A 791 38.20 -29.16 7.81
C LEU A 791 37.24 -30.05 8.63
N ARG A 792 37.24 -31.38 8.40
CA ARG A 792 36.30 -32.30 9.07
C ARG A 792 36.85 -32.99 10.33
N GLU A 793 38.14 -32.81 10.61
CA GLU A 793 38.84 -33.42 11.75
C GLU A 793 39.08 -32.42 12.91
N ALA A 794 38.74 -31.14 12.72
CA ALA A 794 38.91 -30.07 13.72
C ALA A 794 37.80 -30.01 14.80
N LEU A 795 36.82 -30.91 14.75
CA LEU A 795 35.74 -31.03 15.74
C LEU A 795 35.60 -32.50 16.15
N GLY A 796 36.50 -32.94 17.03
CA GLY A 796 36.64 -34.35 17.38
C GLY A 796 35.51 -34.91 18.25
N GLN A 797 34.92 -36.01 17.78
CA GLN A 797 34.27 -37.05 18.59
C GLN A 797 34.49 -38.39 17.87
N SER A 798 35.04 -39.39 18.56
CA SER A 798 35.45 -40.67 17.98
C SER A 798 34.30 -41.67 17.94
N PRO A 799 34.19 -42.53 16.91
CA PRO A 799 33.37 -43.74 16.98
C PRO A 799 34.03 -44.82 17.84
N THR A 800 33.21 -45.76 18.32
CA THR A 800 33.57 -47.09 18.81
C THR A 800 32.52 -48.08 18.33
N ASP A 801 32.91 -49.34 18.12
CA ASP A 801 32.19 -50.30 17.26
C ASP A 801 31.46 -51.42 18.04
N ASP A 802 30.87 -52.35 17.27
CA ASP A 802 30.53 -53.74 17.60
C ASP A 802 29.31 -54.09 18.50
N SER A 803 28.22 -54.42 17.79
CA SER A 803 27.69 -55.82 17.69
C SER A 803 26.50 -56.32 18.54
N ILE A 804 25.88 -57.39 18.00
CA ILE A 804 24.97 -58.40 18.62
C ILE A 804 23.50 -58.00 18.92
N GLY A 805 22.56 -58.78 18.33
CA GLY A 805 21.53 -59.48 19.13
C GLY A 805 20.07 -58.99 19.16
N GLU A 806 19.26 -59.50 18.22
CA GLU A 806 17.89 -60.05 18.38
C GLU A 806 16.75 -59.44 19.25
N THR A 807 15.53 -59.66 18.74
CA THR A 807 14.22 -59.84 19.44
C THR A 807 13.44 -58.67 20.10
N GLN A 808 12.35 -58.33 19.40
CA GLN A 808 10.95 -58.23 19.91
C GLN A 808 10.45 -57.07 20.82
N ARG A 809 9.17 -56.76 20.56
CA ARG A 809 8.10 -56.12 21.39
C ARG A 809 8.00 -54.59 21.44
N LEU A 810 6.82 -54.15 20.99
CA LEU A 810 6.25 -52.80 21.11
C LEU A 810 5.84 -52.49 22.56
N PRO A 811 6.06 -51.26 23.06
CA PRO A 811 5.31 -50.69 24.17
C PRO A 811 3.95 -50.13 23.69
N LYS A 812 2.97 -50.00 24.61
CA LYS A 812 1.57 -49.66 24.30
C LYS A 812 1.29 -48.15 24.32
N ILE A 813 0.34 -47.73 23.49
CA ILE A 813 -0.33 -46.43 23.57
C ILE A 813 -1.22 -46.39 24.84
N GLN A 814 -1.19 -45.28 25.59
CA GLN A 814 -2.15 -45.01 26.68
C GLN A 814 -3.49 -44.51 26.13
N GLN A 815 -4.61 -45.02 26.67
CA GLN A 815 -5.96 -44.52 26.40
C GLN A 815 -6.40 -43.52 27.48
N PRO A 816 -7.27 -42.53 27.15
CA PRO A 816 -7.87 -41.65 28.14
C PRO A 816 -9.02 -42.33 28.91
N PRO A 817 -9.37 -41.85 30.11
CA PRO A 817 -10.56 -42.28 30.83
C PRO A 817 -11.83 -41.63 30.24
N GLY A 818 -13.00 -42.22 30.51
CA GLY A 818 -14.29 -41.60 30.23
C GLY A 818 -15.47 -42.33 30.88
N MET A 819 -16.60 -41.63 31.01
CA MET A 819 -17.96 -42.18 31.17
C MET A 819 -19.00 -41.04 31.13
N MET A 820 -20.28 -41.41 31.00
CA MET A 820 -21.46 -40.55 30.75
C MET A 820 -21.46 -39.88 29.36
N GLY A 821 -22.40 -40.16 28.45
CA GLY A 821 -23.47 -41.17 28.45
C GLY A 821 -24.88 -40.57 28.42
N LEU A 822 -25.40 -40.35 27.21
CA LEU A 822 -26.80 -40.12 26.87
C LEU A 822 -26.99 -40.59 25.42
N GLY A 823 -28.04 -41.35 25.13
CA GLY A 823 -28.37 -41.82 23.78
C GLY A 823 -29.86 -41.67 23.50
N LEU A 824 -30.26 -41.77 22.22
CA LEU A 824 -31.62 -41.93 21.68
C LEU A 824 -31.46 -42.30 20.16
N PRO A 825 -32.48 -42.85 19.45
CA PRO A 825 -32.28 -44.18 18.86
C PRO A 825 -32.67 -44.37 17.38
N ARG A 826 -32.36 -45.59 16.90
CA ARG A 826 -32.67 -46.22 15.60
C ARG A 826 -31.75 -45.86 14.44
#